data_AF-A0A839V6L1-F1
#
_entry.id   AF-A0A839V6L1-F1
#
_cell.length_a   1.000
_cell.length_b   1.000
_cell.length_c   1.000
_cell.angle_alpha   90.00
_cell.angle_beta   90.00
_cell.angle_gamma   90.00
#
_symmetry.space_group_name_H-M   'P 1'
#
loop_
_entity.id
_entity.type
_entity.pdbx_description
1 polymer ?
#
loop_
_entity_poly.entity_id
_entity_poly.type
_entity_poly.pdbx_seq_one_letter_code
_entity_poly.pdbx_strand_id
1 'polypeptide(L)'
;MNDPLEFDQETAALKVPPHSLEAEQSVLGGLMLDNQAWDHVADRLVADDFYRYEHRLVFNVMIALAEASRPLDVVTLSEALEGRDQLDTVGGLAYLAELARNTPSASNIRAYADIVRERATLRKLIRAASQVAESAFAPQGRPADELVNEAERLVFQISEERPKSGGPVGMSELLAKAVDRIDELFNLQGEMTGLSTGFRDLDDMTSGLQPSDLVIIAGRPSMGKCIMAGSRLVDPATGALVTIDELVACQQAELLTLTDEFRLTPSRASAFVDDGKKPVYRVRTALGREICTTLTHPFLTGDGWRPLARLSVGERVAVPRTLPVFGQERLPQHQVKALAYLIADGGTTQSCAMFTNANPRLREDFAEAIRGFPGMGCRPVERGARTPTLRVCRERWTLARSRRAFGQALREALTRVGMTGQALAGALNVSKASVSAWCHGRTMPAEATFGRLCHVLAMPPAALGIADYAEVAKNATTPVRRFLEAHGAWGKRAPEKRIPAGVFRLEKPLLALFLNRLFACDGSAFVQANGQARISYASSSRELIREVQHLLLRFGILAKIRKKANHYAALSQAPWELEIRDRASLETFVAEIGIFGKAPRLAEVEACLAGKRRHSNRDSLPASVNRYVLAVKGRRPWSSLCEAAGRERPEGSNLHLNGRSARCLSRSRAAELATLLDDDYLARLADSDLYWDEIVEITPLGLQQVYDLTVDGTHNFVAEDICVHNTTFAMNLVEHAVIASDKPVMVFSMEMPAESLMLRMLSSLGRIDQTRVRTGQLEDEDWPRLTSAVNLLKDKQLFIDDTAALSPNEMRSRIRRVVREHGNLALIMIDYLQLMQIPGFSENRTGEISEISRSLKGLAKEFGCPVVALSQLNRSLEQRPNKRPVMSDLRESGAIEQDADIIAFVYRDEVYNPDNPDNQGLAEVIIGKQRNGPIGTVHMAFIGKYTRFEDLAPDTYGEAFGE
;
A
#
# COMPACT_ATOMS: atom_id res chain seq x y z
N MET A 1 8.31 -6.09 -86.34
CA MET A 1 7.27 -5.04 -86.41
C MET A 1 6.49 -5.12 -85.10
N ASN A 2 7.09 -4.61 -84.02
CA ASN A 2 6.53 -3.49 -83.25
C ASN A 2 5.51 -2.65 -84.02
N ASP A 3 4.24 -2.86 -83.69
CA ASP A 3 3.27 -1.77 -83.61
C ASP A 3 3.04 -1.49 -82.11
N PRO A 4 3.23 -0.25 -81.64
CA PRO A 4 2.94 0.10 -80.25
C PRO A 4 1.42 0.19 -80.09
N LEU A 5 0.89 -0.51 -79.08
CA LEU A 5 -0.42 -0.20 -78.52
C LEU A 5 -0.38 1.25 -78.04
N GLU A 6 -1.13 2.12 -78.72
CA GLU A 6 -1.47 3.47 -78.26
C GLU A 6 -2.10 3.34 -76.87
N PHE A 7 -1.31 3.59 -75.83
CA PHE A 7 -1.87 3.96 -74.53
C PHE A 7 -2.51 5.34 -74.71
N ASP A 8 -3.83 5.33 -74.74
CA ASP A 8 -4.69 6.49 -74.55
C ASP A 8 -4.17 7.35 -73.38
N GLN A 9 -3.59 8.50 -73.73
CA GLN A 9 -2.96 9.43 -72.79
C GLN A 9 -3.97 10.12 -71.86
N GLU A 10 -5.28 9.88 -72.03
CA GLU A 10 -6.33 10.52 -71.22
C GLU A 10 -6.71 9.74 -69.94
N THR A 11 -6.40 8.44 -69.83
CA THR A 11 -6.78 7.62 -68.65
C THR A 11 -5.69 7.52 -67.57
N ALA A 12 -4.47 8.01 -67.84
CA ALA A 12 -3.42 8.23 -66.85
C ALA A 12 -3.44 9.66 -66.26
N ALA A 13 -4.59 10.34 -66.35
CA ALA A 13 -4.84 11.65 -65.78
C ALA A 13 -4.71 11.62 -64.24
N LEU A 14 -3.49 11.93 -63.79
CA LEU A 14 -3.12 12.65 -62.57
C LEU A 14 -4.09 12.52 -61.38
N LYS A 15 -3.66 11.83 -60.32
CA LYS A 15 -4.21 12.01 -58.96
C LYS A 15 -3.92 13.44 -58.47
N VAL A 16 -4.61 14.43 -59.03
CA VAL A 16 -4.52 15.81 -58.58
C VAL A 16 -5.21 15.90 -57.22
N PRO A 17 -4.57 16.50 -56.20
CA PRO A 17 -5.21 16.72 -54.91
C PRO A 17 -6.55 17.48 -55.07
N PRO A 18 -7.60 17.15 -54.29
CA PRO A 18 -8.89 17.83 -54.37
C PRO A 18 -8.77 19.35 -54.22
N HIS A 19 -9.29 20.10 -55.18
CA HIS A 19 -9.25 21.57 -55.19
C HIS A 19 -10.46 22.13 -55.96
N SER A 20 -10.77 23.41 -55.76
CA SER A 20 -11.81 24.13 -56.52
C SER A 20 -11.36 25.57 -56.72
N LEU A 21 -10.84 25.87 -57.91
CA LEU A 21 -10.32 27.21 -58.23
C LEU A 21 -11.46 28.24 -58.27
N GLU A 22 -12.61 27.87 -58.80
CA GLU A 22 -13.78 28.75 -58.89
C GLU A 22 -14.27 29.20 -57.50
N ALA A 23 -14.28 28.30 -56.52
CA ALA A 23 -14.64 28.63 -55.14
C ALA A 23 -13.59 29.54 -54.50
N GLU A 24 -12.30 29.28 -54.70
CA GLU A 24 -11.22 30.14 -54.20
C GLU A 24 -11.29 31.56 -54.77
N GLN A 25 -11.49 31.68 -56.09
CA GLN A 25 -11.64 32.97 -56.76
C GLN A 25 -12.89 33.72 -56.27
N SER A 26 -14.00 33.00 -56.07
CA SER A 26 -15.25 33.58 -55.56
C SER A 26 -15.14 34.05 -54.11
N VAL A 27 -14.33 33.40 -53.27
CA VAL A 27 -14.04 33.87 -51.91
C VAL A 27 -13.18 35.13 -51.95
N LEU A 28 -12.06 35.11 -52.68
CA LEU A 28 -11.16 36.26 -52.74
C LEU A 28 -11.83 37.48 -53.39
N GLY A 29 -12.48 37.32 -54.53
CA GLY A 29 -13.20 38.42 -55.16
C GLY A 29 -14.41 38.87 -54.35
N GLY A 30 -15.09 37.95 -53.63
CA GLY A 30 -16.18 38.30 -52.73
C GLY A 30 -15.73 39.21 -51.58
N LEU A 31 -14.57 38.93 -50.99
CA LEU A 31 -13.96 39.77 -49.97
C LEU A 31 -13.49 41.13 -50.51
N MET A 32 -13.13 41.22 -51.79
CA MET A 32 -12.76 42.48 -52.45
C MET A 32 -13.97 43.38 -52.75
N LEU A 33 -15.16 42.79 -52.84
CA LEU A 33 -16.41 43.49 -53.16
C LEU A 33 -17.19 43.88 -51.91
N ASP A 34 -17.13 43.06 -50.87
CA ASP A 34 -17.82 43.29 -49.59
C ASP A 34 -16.91 42.96 -48.40
N ASN A 35 -16.38 44.00 -47.76
CA ASN A 35 -15.50 43.85 -46.60
C ASN A 35 -16.24 43.31 -45.36
N GLN A 36 -17.57 43.43 -45.27
CA GLN A 36 -18.33 42.89 -44.12
C GLN A 36 -18.35 41.35 -44.15
N ALA A 37 -18.17 40.76 -45.33
CA ALA A 37 -18.05 39.31 -45.47
C ALA A 37 -16.77 38.74 -44.82
N TRP A 38 -15.79 39.58 -44.49
CA TRP A 38 -14.55 39.17 -43.83
C TRP A 38 -14.81 38.39 -42.55
N ASP A 39 -15.70 38.89 -41.68
CA ASP A 39 -16.01 38.25 -40.39
C ASP A 39 -16.56 36.83 -40.55
N HIS A 40 -17.27 36.56 -41.66
CA HIS A 40 -17.81 35.24 -41.94
C HIS A 40 -16.78 34.26 -42.52
N VAL A 41 -15.73 34.77 -43.16
CA VAL A 41 -14.70 33.95 -43.83
C VAL A 41 -13.49 33.73 -42.92
N ALA A 42 -13.07 34.74 -42.16
CA ALA A 42 -11.90 34.71 -41.29
C ALA A 42 -11.97 33.58 -40.23
N ASP A 43 -13.17 33.28 -39.72
CA ASP A 43 -13.39 32.20 -38.76
C ASP A 43 -13.33 30.78 -39.38
N ARG A 44 -13.38 30.68 -40.72
CA ARG A 44 -13.54 29.41 -41.45
C ARG A 44 -12.32 28.99 -42.25
N LEU A 45 -11.57 29.95 -42.78
CA LEU A 45 -10.46 29.70 -43.68
C LEU A 45 -9.16 30.31 -43.17
N VAL A 46 -8.07 29.56 -43.35
CA VAL A 46 -6.69 30.06 -43.21
C VAL A 46 -6.03 30.13 -44.59
N ALA A 47 -4.98 30.93 -44.73
CA ALA A 47 -4.28 31.08 -46.02
C ALA A 47 -3.81 29.75 -46.63
N ASP A 48 -3.41 28.78 -45.81
CA ASP A 48 -2.98 27.45 -46.27
C ASP A 48 -4.11 26.58 -46.84
N ASP A 49 -5.37 26.95 -46.62
CA ASP A 49 -6.52 26.24 -47.17
C ASP A 49 -6.70 26.49 -48.69
N PHE A 50 -6.07 27.52 -49.25
CA PHE A 50 -6.08 27.75 -50.70
C PHE A 50 -5.08 26.82 -51.41
N TYR A 51 -5.47 26.25 -52.54
CA TYR A 51 -4.64 25.35 -53.32
C TYR A 51 -3.53 26.12 -54.07
N ARG A 52 -3.90 27.21 -54.74
CA ARG A 52 -2.96 28.06 -55.48
C ARG A 52 -2.10 28.91 -54.56
N TYR A 53 -0.82 28.98 -54.86
CA TYR A 53 0.14 29.76 -54.07
C TYR A 53 -0.18 31.26 -54.12
N GLU A 54 -0.58 31.75 -55.28
CA GLU A 54 -0.97 33.13 -55.52
C GLU A 54 -2.17 33.53 -54.65
N HIS A 55 -3.14 32.63 -54.50
CA HIS A 55 -4.31 32.85 -53.64
C HIS A 55 -3.95 32.89 -52.15
N ARG A 56 -2.98 32.09 -51.69
CA ARG A 56 -2.48 32.16 -50.31
C ARG A 56 -1.86 33.52 -50.01
N LEU A 57 -1.06 34.04 -50.95
CA LEU A 57 -0.43 35.34 -50.80
C LEU A 57 -1.47 36.47 -50.72
N VAL A 58 -2.46 36.45 -51.61
CA VAL A 58 -3.55 37.42 -51.60
C VAL A 58 -4.31 37.37 -50.27
N PHE A 59 -4.70 36.18 -49.80
CA PHE A 59 -5.42 36.04 -48.54
C PHE A 59 -4.58 36.48 -47.33
N ASN A 60 -3.28 36.18 -47.30
CA ASN A 60 -2.36 36.65 -46.25
C ASN A 60 -2.25 38.19 -46.20
N VAL A 61 -2.25 38.85 -47.36
CA VAL A 61 -2.27 40.32 -47.39
C VAL A 61 -3.63 40.86 -46.96
N MET A 62 -4.74 40.19 -47.32
CA MET A 62 -6.07 40.54 -46.81
C MET A 62 -6.15 40.45 -45.28
N ILE A 63 -5.58 39.41 -44.66
CA ILE A 63 -5.48 39.31 -43.18
C ILE A 63 -4.77 40.54 -42.61
N ALA A 64 -3.59 40.87 -43.14
CA ALA A 64 -2.81 41.99 -42.64
C ALA A 64 -3.51 43.36 -42.83
N LEU A 65 -4.25 43.53 -43.92
CA LEU A 65 -5.04 44.75 -44.16
C LEU A 65 -6.26 44.83 -43.25
N ALA A 66 -6.95 43.70 -43.01
CA ALA A 66 -8.09 43.62 -42.11
C ALA A 66 -7.67 43.89 -40.65
N GLU A 67 -6.55 43.34 -40.19
CA GLU A 67 -5.97 43.61 -38.87
C GLU A 67 -5.58 45.08 -38.69
N ALA A 68 -5.12 45.73 -39.76
CA ALA A 68 -4.82 47.15 -39.80
C ALA A 68 -6.07 48.04 -39.99
N SER A 69 -7.28 47.46 -40.00
CA SER A 69 -8.56 48.11 -40.27
C SER A 69 -8.57 48.93 -41.56
N ARG A 70 -7.85 48.46 -42.59
CA ARG A 70 -7.83 49.06 -43.94
C ARG A 70 -8.84 48.36 -44.84
N PRO A 71 -9.45 49.07 -45.82
CA PRO A 71 -10.39 48.45 -46.74
C PRO A 71 -9.70 47.39 -47.60
N LEU A 72 -10.42 46.31 -47.89
CA LEU A 72 -9.98 45.19 -48.73
C LEU A 72 -10.51 45.39 -50.15
N ASP A 73 -9.91 46.26 -50.95
CA ASP A 73 -10.30 46.44 -52.35
C ASP A 73 -9.11 46.18 -53.28
N VAL A 74 -9.37 46.12 -54.58
CA VAL A 74 -8.34 45.83 -55.59
C VAL A 74 -7.16 46.83 -55.50
N VAL A 75 -7.44 48.08 -55.13
CA VAL A 75 -6.43 49.15 -55.07
C VAL A 75 -5.55 48.98 -53.84
N THR A 76 -6.14 48.86 -52.64
CA THR A 76 -5.39 48.68 -51.40
C THR A 76 -4.62 47.37 -51.36
N LEU A 77 -5.17 46.30 -51.93
CA LEU A 77 -4.46 45.02 -52.08
C LEU A 77 -3.29 45.14 -53.04
N SER A 78 -3.45 45.86 -54.15
CA SER A 78 -2.35 46.07 -55.11
C SER A 78 -1.20 46.85 -54.48
N GLU A 79 -1.48 47.93 -53.74
CA GLU A 79 -0.47 48.75 -53.06
C GLU A 79 0.24 47.95 -51.95
N ALA A 80 -0.51 47.16 -51.18
CA ALA A 80 0.05 46.33 -50.12
C ALA A 80 0.88 45.14 -50.65
N LEU A 81 0.52 44.60 -51.81
CA LEU A 81 1.30 43.56 -52.50
C LEU A 81 2.55 44.15 -53.17
N GLU A 82 2.47 45.36 -53.72
CA GLU A 82 3.61 46.07 -54.30
C GLU A 82 4.64 46.44 -53.23
N GLY A 83 4.19 46.95 -52.08
CA GLY A 83 5.06 47.23 -50.93
C GLY A 83 5.75 45.99 -50.32
N ARG A 84 5.38 44.79 -50.76
CA ARG A 84 5.99 43.50 -50.36
C ARG A 84 6.72 42.79 -51.51
N ASP A 85 6.87 43.44 -52.67
CA ASP A 85 7.43 42.86 -53.91
C ASP A 85 6.71 41.57 -54.38
N GLN A 86 5.42 41.43 -54.07
CA GLN A 86 4.61 40.23 -54.34
C GLN A 86 3.58 40.44 -55.46
N LEU A 87 3.35 41.67 -55.92
CA LEU A 87 2.32 41.99 -56.92
C LEU A 87 2.53 41.27 -58.25
N ASP A 88 3.77 41.24 -58.76
CA ASP A 88 4.11 40.54 -60.00
C ASP A 88 3.93 39.00 -59.87
N THR A 89 4.18 38.47 -58.67
CA THR A 89 4.03 37.02 -58.38
C THR A 89 2.57 36.58 -58.38
N VAL A 90 1.65 37.46 -58.00
CA VAL A 90 0.21 37.19 -57.97
C VAL A 90 -0.44 37.30 -59.37
N GLY A 91 0.27 37.82 -60.37
CA GLY A 91 -0.26 38.06 -61.72
C GLY A 91 -0.64 39.52 -61.98
N GLY A 92 -0.20 40.45 -61.12
CA GLY A 92 -0.39 41.88 -61.27
C GLY A 92 -1.82 42.36 -61.01
N LEU A 93 -2.03 43.67 -61.19
CA LEU A 93 -3.32 44.32 -60.97
C LEU A 93 -4.43 43.75 -61.87
N ALA A 94 -4.07 43.31 -63.08
CA ALA A 94 -5.00 42.70 -64.03
C ALA A 94 -5.66 41.43 -63.46
N TYR A 95 -4.90 40.60 -62.72
CA TYR A 95 -5.42 39.38 -62.11
C TYR A 95 -6.34 39.68 -60.92
N LEU A 96 -5.99 40.64 -60.05
CA LEU A 96 -6.86 41.04 -58.94
C LEU A 96 -8.19 41.61 -59.45
N ALA A 97 -8.16 42.40 -60.52
CA ALA A 97 -9.36 42.90 -61.18
C ALA A 97 -10.19 41.77 -61.85
N GLU A 98 -9.55 40.69 -62.29
CA GLU A 98 -10.23 39.50 -62.79
C GLU A 98 -10.92 38.72 -61.65
N LEU A 99 -10.25 38.52 -60.51
CA LEU A 99 -10.85 37.89 -59.33
C LEU A 99 -12.12 38.61 -58.86
N ALA A 100 -12.07 39.95 -58.80
CA ALA A 100 -13.23 40.75 -58.43
C ALA A 100 -14.38 40.65 -59.44
N ARG A 101 -14.08 40.51 -60.75
CA ARG A 101 -15.11 40.41 -61.80
C ARG A 101 -15.74 39.02 -61.92
N ASN A 102 -14.96 37.97 -61.71
CA ASN A 102 -15.42 36.59 -61.88
C ASN A 102 -16.27 36.09 -60.71
N THR A 103 -16.43 36.90 -59.65
CA THR A 103 -17.23 36.53 -58.46
C THR A 103 -18.71 36.85 -58.69
N PRO A 104 -19.62 35.84 -58.70
CA PRO A 104 -21.03 36.05 -59.03
C PRO A 104 -21.82 36.90 -58.00
N SER A 105 -21.52 36.77 -56.71
CA SER A 105 -22.12 37.56 -55.61
C SER A 105 -21.41 37.28 -54.28
N ALA A 106 -21.24 38.32 -53.45
CA ALA A 106 -20.73 38.19 -52.07
C ALA A 106 -21.71 37.48 -51.12
N SER A 107 -23.01 37.40 -51.46
CA SER A 107 -24.05 36.81 -50.60
C SER A 107 -23.86 35.31 -50.27
N ASN A 108 -23.21 34.55 -51.17
CA ASN A 108 -22.97 33.11 -51.01
C ASN A 108 -21.52 32.77 -50.62
N ILE A 109 -20.73 33.77 -50.18
CA ILE A 109 -19.32 33.59 -49.86
C ILE A 109 -19.05 32.51 -48.81
N ARG A 110 -19.98 32.32 -47.86
CA ARG A 110 -19.90 31.26 -46.85
C ARG A 110 -19.91 29.86 -47.47
N ALA A 111 -20.78 29.61 -48.45
CA ALA A 111 -20.85 28.32 -49.12
C ALA A 111 -19.56 28.03 -49.91
N TYR A 112 -18.98 29.03 -50.56
CA TYR A 112 -17.70 28.88 -51.24
C TYR A 112 -16.54 28.68 -50.26
N ALA A 113 -16.56 29.36 -49.11
CA ALA A 113 -15.57 29.15 -48.06
C ALA A 113 -15.63 27.72 -47.49
N ASP A 114 -16.83 27.19 -47.26
CA ASP A 114 -17.04 25.81 -46.82
C ASP A 114 -16.50 24.81 -47.87
N ILE A 115 -16.69 25.07 -49.17
CA ILE A 115 -16.14 24.24 -50.26
C ILE A 115 -14.60 24.26 -50.24
N VAL A 116 -13.97 25.43 -50.14
CA VAL A 116 -12.50 25.54 -50.08
C VAL A 116 -11.97 24.78 -48.86
N ARG A 117 -12.62 24.91 -47.71
CA ARG A 117 -12.25 24.23 -46.46
C ARG A 117 -12.37 22.72 -46.56
N GLU A 118 -13.45 22.22 -47.15
CA GLU A 118 -13.67 20.79 -47.36
C GLU A 118 -12.56 20.21 -48.25
N ARG A 119 -12.24 20.87 -49.37
CA ARG A 119 -11.15 20.46 -50.26
C ARG A 119 -9.79 20.52 -49.57
N ALA A 120 -9.51 21.54 -48.76
CA ALA A 120 -8.29 21.62 -47.95
C ALA A 120 -8.17 20.47 -46.95
N THR A 121 -9.26 20.12 -46.27
CA THR A 121 -9.32 18.99 -45.32
C THR A 121 -9.00 17.67 -46.02
N LEU A 122 -9.60 17.43 -47.20
CA LEU A 122 -9.30 16.25 -48.01
C LEU A 122 -7.81 16.21 -48.44
N ARG A 123 -7.21 17.35 -48.80
CA ARG A 123 -5.78 17.41 -49.14
C ARG A 123 -4.89 17.10 -47.93
N LYS A 124 -5.22 17.63 -46.74
CA LYS A 124 -4.49 17.35 -45.49
C LYS A 124 -4.57 15.87 -45.14
N LEU A 125 -5.75 15.26 -45.29
CA LEU A 125 -5.96 13.83 -45.06
C LEU A 125 -5.14 12.97 -46.03
N ILE A 126 -5.08 13.34 -47.32
CA ILE A 126 -4.22 12.65 -48.29
C ILE A 126 -2.73 12.77 -47.91
N ARG A 127 -2.27 13.93 -47.47
CA ARG A 127 -0.87 14.11 -47.01
C ARG A 127 -0.56 13.25 -45.79
N ALA A 128 -1.43 13.25 -44.77
CA ALA A 128 -1.24 12.43 -43.59
C ALA A 128 -1.25 10.93 -43.92
N ALA A 129 -2.18 10.48 -44.78
CA ALA A 129 -2.22 9.09 -45.23
C ALA A 129 -0.93 8.69 -45.98
N SER A 130 -0.41 9.55 -46.85
CA SER A 130 0.86 9.30 -47.55
C SER A 130 2.04 9.24 -46.58
N GLN A 131 2.09 10.13 -45.57
CA GLN A 131 3.15 10.13 -44.56
C GLN A 131 3.10 8.88 -43.68
N VAL A 132 1.90 8.47 -43.22
CA VAL A 132 1.71 7.23 -42.46
C VAL A 132 2.13 6.02 -43.28
N ALA A 133 1.78 5.98 -44.56
CA ALA A 133 2.20 4.90 -45.46
C ALA A 133 3.74 4.87 -45.62
N GLU A 134 4.39 6.03 -45.82
CA GLU A 134 5.84 6.14 -45.95
C GLU A 134 6.56 5.69 -44.68
N SER A 135 6.09 6.12 -43.50
CA SER A 135 6.62 5.69 -42.20
C SER A 135 6.46 4.18 -41.95
N ALA A 136 5.38 3.56 -42.46
CA ALA A 136 5.18 2.13 -42.37
C ALA A 136 6.10 1.32 -43.31
N PHE A 137 6.38 1.84 -44.51
CA PHE A 137 7.31 1.21 -45.45
C PHE A 137 8.78 1.38 -45.04
N ALA A 138 9.13 2.47 -44.37
CA ALA A 138 10.49 2.80 -43.93
C ALA A 138 10.55 3.14 -42.41
N PRO A 139 10.43 2.15 -41.52
CA PRO A 139 10.27 2.36 -40.08
C PRO A 139 11.53 2.84 -39.34
N GLN A 140 12.70 2.89 -39.98
CA GLN A 140 13.97 3.42 -39.42
C GLN A 140 14.35 2.86 -38.04
N GLY A 141 13.93 1.63 -37.70
CA GLY A 141 14.21 0.97 -36.42
C GLY A 141 13.23 1.31 -35.30
N ARG A 142 12.17 2.07 -35.56
CA ARG A 142 11.11 2.38 -34.59
C ARG A 142 10.13 1.21 -34.45
N PRO A 143 9.65 0.91 -33.23
CA PRO A 143 8.66 -0.15 -33.00
C PRO A 143 7.29 0.21 -33.59
N ALA A 144 6.48 -0.81 -33.89
CA ALA A 144 5.16 -0.64 -34.49
C ALA A 144 4.24 0.27 -33.66
N ASP A 145 4.27 0.16 -32.33
CA ASP A 145 3.43 0.95 -31.43
C ASP A 145 3.74 2.46 -31.53
N GLU A 146 5.00 2.85 -31.72
CA GLU A 146 5.37 4.25 -31.96
C GLU A 146 4.87 4.78 -33.30
N LEU A 147 4.85 3.94 -34.33
CA LEU A 147 4.34 4.32 -35.66
C LEU A 147 2.81 4.45 -35.63
N VAL A 148 2.12 3.59 -34.87
CA VAL A 148 0.67 3.69 -34.64
C VAL A 148 0.34 4.96 -33.88
N ASN A 149 1.06 5.26 -32.79
CA ASN A 149 0.85 6.50 -32.03
C ASN A 149 1.13 7.76 -32.88
N GLU A 150 2.14 7.73 -33.75
CA GLU A 150 2.39 8.83 -34.69
C GLU A 150 1.27 8.97 -35.72
N ALA A 151 0.76 7.87 -36.26
CA ALA A 151 -0.36 7.87 -37.18
C ALA A 151 -1.63 8.43 -36.52
N GLU A 152 -1.93 8.01 -35.28
CA GLU A 152 -3.03 8.55 -34.49
C GLU A 152 -2.87 10.05 -34.29
N ARG A 153 -1.67 10.52 -33.93
CA ARG A 153 -1.39 11.95 -33.75
C ARG A 153 -1.60 12.77 -35.03
N LEU A 154 -1.10 12.30 -36.18
CA LEU A 154 -1.25 12.98 -37.48
C LEU A 154 -2.72 13.08 -37.90
N VAL A 155 -3.51 12.02 -37.70
CA VAL A 155 -4.94 12.02 -37.99
C VAL A 155 -5.69 12.91 -36.99
N PHE A 156 -5.29 12.91 -35.73
CA PHE A 156 -5.91 13.70 -34.67
C PHE A 156 -5.74 15.20 -34.88
N GLN A 157 -4.57 15.66 -35.34
CA GLN A 157 -4.32 17.08 -35.66
C GLN A 157 -5.31 17.62 -36.71
N ILE A 158 -5.65 16.81 -37.72
CA ILE A 158 -6.65 17.17 -38.74
C ILE A 158 -8.06 17.32 -38.11
N SER A 159 -8.36 16.52 -37.09
CA SER A 159 -9.62 16.60 -36.36
C SER A 159 -9.68 17.79 -35.39
N GLU A 160 -8.56 18.22 -34.81
CA GLU A 160 -8.48 19.37 -33.90
C GLU A 160 -8.55 20.72 -34.62
N GLU A 161 -8.06 20.81 -35.86
CA GLU A 161 -8.15 22.04 -36.67
C GLU A 161 -9.59 22.41 -37.07
N ARG A 162 -10.60 21.60 -36.74
CA ARG A 162 -12.00 22.04 -36.86
C ARG A 162 -12.20 23.21 -35.90
N PRO A 163 -12.64 24.39 -36.37
CA PRO A 163 -13.09 25.43 -35.46
C PRO A 163 -14.17 24.81 -34.57
N LYS A 164 -13.86 24.65 -33.27
CA LYS A 164 -14.89 24.31 -32.28
C LYS A 164 -16.01 25.34 -32.49
N SER A 165 -17.25 24.88 -32.57
CA SER A 165 -18.45 25.72 -32.71
C SER A 165 -18.66 26.57 -31.45
N GLY A 166 -17.74 27.49 -31.21
CA GLY A 166 -17.64 28.35 -30.03
C GLY A 166 -17.22 29.73 -30.51
N GLY A 167 -18.12 30.39 -31.23
CA GLY A 167 -18.06 31.82 -31.50
C GLY A 167 -18.89 32.59 -30.46
N PRO A 168 -18.80 33.93 -30.43
CA PRO A 168 -19.68 34.75 -29.63
C PRO A 168 -21.14 34.51 -30.03
N VAL A 169 -21.94 34.01 -29.08
CA VAL A 169 -23.38 33.80 -29.28
C VAL A 169 -24.11 35.09 -28.92
N GLY A 170 -25.01 35.55 -29.79
CA GLY A 170 -25.82 36.75 -29.54
C GLY A 170 -26.74 36.58 -28.33
N MET A 171 -26.98 37.65 -27.59
CA MET A 171 -27.80 37.62 -26.37
C MET A 171 -29.20 37.03 -26.60
N SER A 172 -29.81 37.27 -27.75
CA SER A 172 -31.13 36.73 -28.10
C SER A 172 -31.16 35.20 -28.15
N GLU A 173 -30.10 34.57 -28.66
CA GLU A 173 -30.00 33.10 -28.74
C GLU A 173 -29.71 32.49 -27.36
N LEU A 174 -28.90 33.16 -26.54
CA LEU A 174 -28.66 32.76 -25.14
C LEU A 174 -29.93 32.90 -24.30
N LEU A 175 -30.71 33.97 -24.50
CA LEU A 175 -31.98 34.18 -23.81
C LEU A 175 -33.02 33.12 -24.21
N ALA A 176 -33.09 32.76 -25.49
CA ALA A 176 -33.95 31.66 -25.94
C ALA A 176 -33.58 30.34 -25.24
N LYS A 177 -32.29 29.96 -25.27
CA LYS A 177 -31.80 28.75 -24.56
C LYS A 177 -32.03 28.81 -23.05
N ALA A 178 -31.89 29.99 -22.44
CA ALA A 178 -32.11 30.17 -21.01
C ALA A 178 -33.60 30.05 -20.64
N VAL A 179 -34.50 30.61 -21.46
CA VAL A 179 -35.95 30.47 -21.27
C VAL A 179 -36.38 29.02 -21.48
N ASP A 180 -35.89 28.35 -22.52
CA ASP A 180 -36.15 26.93 -22.76
C ASP A 180 -35.69 26.08 -21.56
N ARG A 181 -34.51 26.39 -21.01
CA ARG A 181 -33.99 25.71 -19.81
C ARG A 181 -34.84 25.99 -18.57
N ILE A 182 -35.34 27.22 -18.39
CA ILE A 182 -36.25 27.57 -17.29
C ILE A 182 -37.59 26.85 -17.46
N ASP A 183 -38.10 26.71 -18.68
CA ASP A 183 -39.33 26.00 -18.97
C ASP A 183 -39.19 24.49 -18.70
N GLU A 184 -38.06 23.87 -19.10
CA GLU A 184 -37.70 22.50 -18.70
C GLU A 184 -37.69 22.35 -17.17
N LEU A 185 -37.05 23.27 -16.45
CA LEU A 185 -36.96 23.25 -14.99
C LEU A 185 -38.31 23.47 -14.30
N PHE A 186 -39.18 24.29 -14.88
CA PHE A 186 -40.53 24.53 -14.37
C PHE A 186 -41.41 23.29 -14.52
N ASN A 187 -41.30 22.59 -15.65
CA ASN A 187 -42.05 21.37 -15.92
C ASN A 187 -41.62 20.17 -15.07
N LEU A 188 -40.42 20.20 -14.48
CA LEU A 188 -39.88 19.15 -13.61
C LEU A 188 -40.49 19.12 -12.19
N GLN A 189 -41.42 20.03 -11.83
CA GLN A 189 -42.20 20.00 -10.57
C GLN A 189 -41.42 19.65 -9.28
N GLY A 190 -40.18 20.14 -9.14
CA GLY A 190 -39.35 19.89 -7.95
C GLY A 190 -38.49 18.63 -8.00
N GLU A 191 -38.40 17.95 -9.14
CA GLU A 191 -37.36 16.94 -9.40
C GLU A 191 -35.97 17.62 -9.52
N MET A 192 -34.94 16.98 -8.95
CA MET A 192 -33.57 17.49 -8.93
C MET A 192 -33.03 17.84 -10.32
N THR A 193 -32.25 18.91 -10.42
CA THR A 193 -31.70 19.41 -11.70
C THR A 193 -30.45 18.64 -12.17
N GLY A 194 -29.70 18.08 -11.22
CA GLY A 194 -28.48 17.30 -11.45
C GLY A 194 -28.64 15.80 -11.16
N LEU A 195 -27.56 15.05 -11.37
CA LEU A 195 -27.49 13.62 -11.03
C LEU A 195 -27.46 13.45 -9.51
N SER A 196 -28.41 12.71 -8.95
CA SER A 196 -28.47 12.46 -7.50
C SER A 196 -27.20 11.79 -6.99
N THR A 197 -26.69 12.30 -5.86
CA THR A 197 -25.59 11.70 -5.10
C THR A 197 -26.04 10.48 -4.29
N GLY A 198 -27.35 10.28 -4.13
CA GLY A 198 -27.95 9.24 -3.30
C GLY A 198 -28.14 9.62 -1.84
N PHE A 199 -27.75 10.84 -1.48
CA PHE A 199 -27.80 11.39 -0.14
C PHE A 199 -28.62 12.66 -0.13
N ARG A 200 -29.74 12.68 0.59
CA ARG A 200 -30.70 13.79 0.56
C ARG A 200 -30.06 15.10 1.01
N ASP A 201 -29.34 15.06 2.13
CA ASP A 201 -28.74 16.27 2.71
C ASP A 201 -27.65 16.85 1.80
N LEU A 202 -26.94 16.01 1.05
CA LEU A 202 -25.94 16.45 0.08
C LEU A 202 -26.61 16.94 -1.22
N ASP A 203 -27.66 16.28 -1.67
CA ASP A 203 -28.46 16.66 -2.82
C ASP A 203 -29.19 17.99 -2.58
N ASP A 204 -29.68 18.26 -1.38
CA ASP A 204 -30.31 19.55 -1.01
C ASP A 204 -29.31 20.70 -1.06
N MET A 205 -28.04 20.44 -0.71
CA MET A 205 -26.97 21.45 -0.77
C MET A 205 -26.40 21.64 -2.19
N THR A 206 -26.40 20.60 -3.01
CA THR A 206 -25.76 20.62 -4.34
C THR A 206 -26.75 20.69 -5.51
N SER A 207 -28.04 20.48 -5.25
CA SER A 207 -29.10 20.21 -6.23
C SER A 207 -28.77 19.02 -7.15
N GLY A 208 -28.00 18.07 -6.63
CA GLY A 208 -27.37 16.98 -7.39
C GLY A 208 -26.14 17.42 -8.19
N LEU A 209 -25.37 16.45 -8.69
CA LEU A 209 -24.17 16.69 -9.49
C LEU A 209 -24.54 17.24 -10.86
N GLN A 210 -24.16 18.49 -11.13
CA GLN A 210 -24.57 19.17 -12.35
C GLN A 210 -23.78 18.68 -13.58
N PRO A 211 -24.42 18.63 -14.76
CA PRO A 211 -23.72 18.41 -16.02
C PRO A 211 -22.57 19.39 -16.23
N SER A 212 -21.42 18.89 -16.69
CA SER A 212 -20.21 19.69 -16.95
C SER A 212 -19.42 20.18 -15.72
N ASP A 213 -19.78 19.77 -14.51
CA ASP A 213 -19.03 20.09 -13.29
C ASP A 213 -17.86 19.14 -13.06
N LEU A 214 -16.75 19.70 -12.59
CA LEU A 214 -15.61 18.99 -12.01
C LEU A 214 -15.77 19.03 -10.49
N VAL A 215 -15.97 17.86 -9.91
CA VAL A 215 -16.20 17.64 -8.49
C VAL A 215 -14.97 16.96 -7.90
N ILE A 216 -14.31 17.62 -6.96
CA ILE A 216 -13.16 17.07 -6.25
C ILE A 216 -13.61 16.59 -4.89
N ILE A 217 -13.42 15.31 -4.62
CA ILE A 217 -13.63 14.74 -3.29
C ILE A 217 -12.26 14.48 -2.69
N ALA A 218 -11.99 15.14 -1.58
CA ALA A 218 -10.70 15.04 -0.93
C ALA A 218 -10.81 14.53 0.50
N GLY A 219 -9.88 13.64 0.84
CA GLY A 219 -9.79 13.04 2.17
C GLY A 219 -8.35 12.62 2.44
N ARG A 220 -8.06 12.31 3.70
CA ARG A 220 -6.82 11.63 4.03
C ARG A 220 -6.97 10.15 3.68
N PRO A 221 -5.90 9.48 3.21
CA PRO A 221 -5.88 8.03 3.09
C PRO A 221 -6.28 7.41 4.43
N SER A 222 -7.12 6.37 4.39
CA SER A 222 -7.46 5.60 5.58
C SER A 222 -7.81 6.46 6.80
N MET A 223 -8.78 7.37 6.67
CA MET A 223 -9.41 8.10 7.78
C MET A 223 -9.82 7.12 8.90
N GLY A 224 -8.88 6.76 9.78
CA GLY A 224 -9.05 5.89 10.93
C GLY A 224 -8.27 4.58 11.03
N LYS A 225 -7.41 4.18 10.08
CA LYS A 225 -6.87 2.79 10.09
C LYS A 225 -5.37 2.73 10.29
N CYS A 226 -4.91 3.37 11.35
CA CYS A 226 -3.49 3.52 11.64
C CYS A 226 -3.05 2.54 12.73
N ILE A 227 -1.78 2.14 12.70
CA ILE A 227 -1.12 1.43 13.80
C ILE A 227 0.00 2.29 14.39
N MET A 228 0.29 2.08 15.67
CA MET A 228 1.29 2.88 16.40
C MET A 228 2.69 2.70 15.79
N ALA A 229 3.47 3.79 15.77
CA ALA A 229 4.92 3.78 15.71
C ALA A 229 5.54 2.67 16.58
N GLY A 230 6.55 1.98 16.07
CA GLY A 230 7.18 0.85 16.74
C GLY A 230 6.42 -0.47 16.66
N SER A 231 5.22 -0.52 16.05
CA SER A 231 4.53 -1.78 15.77
C SER A 231 5.37 -2.65 14.85
N ARG A 232 5.52 -3.93 15.17
CA ARG A 232 6.44 -4.86 14.51
C ARG A 232 5.72 -5.72 13.48
N LEU A 233 6.33 -5.84 12.31
CA LEU A 233 5.87 -6.65 11.18
C LEU A 233 6.97 -7.64 10.82
N VAL A 234 6.58 -8.75 10.19
CA VAL A 234 7.53 -9.74 9.68
C VAL A 234 7.73 -9.47 8.20
N ASP A 235 8.99 -9.30 7.81
CA ASP A 235 9.38 -9.32 6.41
C ASP A 235 9.44 -10.79 5.93
N PRO A 236 8.57 -11.20 4.99
CA PRO A 236 8.52 -12.58 4.49
C PRO A 236 9.76 -12.99 3.69
N ALA A 237 10.50 -12.05 3.09
CA ALA A 237 11.71 -12.36 2.31
C ALA A 237 12.90 -12.70 3.21
N THR A 238 13.11 -11.91 4.27
CA THR A 238 14.29 -12.03 5.14
C THR A 238 14.01 -12.77 6.44
N GLY A 239 12.75 -12.86 6.86
CA GLY A 239 12.33 -13.30 8.18
C GLY A 239 12.66 -12.30 9.30
N ALA A 240 13.14 -11.10 8.96
CA ALA A 240 13.41 -10.05 9.94
C ALA A 240 12.11 -9.54 10.58
N LEU A 241 12.22 -9.09 11.83
CA LEU A 241 11.17 -8.36 12.51
C LEU A 241 11.48 -6.87 12.36
N VAL A 242 10.68 -6.16 11.56
CA VAL A 242 10.89 -4.75 11.17
C VAL A 242 9.80 -3.89 11.80
N THR A 243 10.11 -2.67 12.23
CA THR A 243 9.05 -1.76 12.71
C THR A 243 8.37 -1.03 11.57
N ILE A 244 7.11 -0.62 11.75
CA ILE A 244 6.40 0.15 10.73
C ILE A 244 7.12 1.47 10.39
N ASP A 245 7.79 2.09 11.35
CA ASP A 245 8.55 3.34 11.13
C ASP A 245 9.69 3.13 10.13
N GLU A 246 10.41 2.02 10.27
CA GLU A 246 11.50 1.63 9.37
C GLU A 246 10.96 1.34 7.96
N LEU A 247 9.83 0.63 7.86
CA LEU A 247 9.20 0.34 6.57
C LEU A 247 8.73 1.61 5.86
N VAL A 248 8.11 2.54 6.60
CA VAL A 248 7.68 3.83 6.05
C VAL A 248 8.88 4.70 5.66
N ALA A 249 9.97 4.66 6.42
CA ALA A 249 11.20 5.38 6.06
C ALA A 249 11.86 4.82 4.79
N CYS A 250 11.85 3.49 4.61
CA CYS A 250 12.47 2.83 3.47
C CYS A 250 11.57 2.76 2.21
N GLN A 251 10.27 3.06 2.32
CA GLN A 251 9.28 3.02 1.21
C GLN A 251 9.26 1.68 0.44
N GLN A 252 9.65 0.59 1.10
CA GLN A 252 9.70 -0.74 0.52
C GLN A 252 9.44 -1.77 1.61
N ALA A 253 8.39 -2.57 1.43
CA ALA A 253 8.00 -3.61 2.36
C ALA A 253 7.31 -4.75 1.62
N GLU A 254 7.84 -5.96 1.80
CA GLU A 254 7.02 -7.16 1.66
C GLU A 254 6.37 -7.43 3.03
N LEU A 255 5.09 -7.78 3.00
CA LEU A 255 4.25 -7.98 4.17
C LEU A 255 3.52 -9.32 4.02
N LEU A 256 3.11 -9.91 5.14
CA LEU A 256 2.17 -11.01 5.11
C LEU A 256 0.74 -10.49 5.12
N THR A 257 -0.06 -10.97 4.17
CA THR A 257 -1.48 -10.65 4.05
C THR A 257 -2.30 -11.93 4.08
N LEU A 258 -3.57 -11.79 4.46
CA LEU A 258 -4.53 -12.88 4.53
C LEU A 258 -5.35 -12.92 3.25
N THR A 259 -5.36 -14.07 2.56
CA THR A 259 -6.23 -14.31 1.40
C THR A 259 -7.65 -14.71 1.84
N ASP A 260 -8.57 -14.77 0.88
CA ASP A 260 -9.97 -15.14 1.15
C ASP A 260 -10.14 -16.63 1.52
N GLU A 261 -9.10 -17.45 1.33
CA GLU A 261 -9.01 -18.83 1.81
C GLU A 261 -8.51 -18.93 3.27
N PHE A 262 -8.34 -17.79 3.94
CA PHE A 262 -7.74 -17.69 5.29
C PHE A 262 -6.32 -18.27 5.38
N ARG A 263 -5.54 -18.15 4.31
CA ARG A 263 -4.11 -18.46 4.28
C ARG A 263 -3.27 -17.19 4.25
N LEU A 264 -2.09 -17.26 4.84
CA LEU A 264 -1.15 -16.14 4.86
C LEU A 264 -0.20 -16.22 3.66
N THR A 265 -0.17 -15.17 2.85
CA THR A 265 0.69 -15.05 1.67
C THR A 265 1.51 -13.77 1.70
N PRO A 266 2.76 -13.78 1.17
CA PRO A 266 3.51 -12.55 0.96
C PRO A 266 2.81 -11.63 -0.07
N SER A 267 2.76 -10.34 0.21
CA SER A 267 2.35 -9.29 -0.72
C SER A 267 3.19 -8.03 -0.50
N ARG A 268 3.15 -7.07 -1.41
CA ARG A 268 3.92 -5.83 -1.33
C ARG A 268 3.02 -4.66 -0.95
N ALA A 269 3.49 -3.81 -0.04
CA ALA A 269 2.80 -2.55 0.23
C ALA A 269 2.96 -1.58 -0.95
N SER A 270 1.85 -0.96 -1.37
CA SER A 270 1.78 0.02 -2.45
C SER A 270 1.91 1.45 -1.95
N ALA A 271 1.51 1.73 -0.71
CA ALA A 271 1.66 3.05 -0.10
C ALA A 271 2.10 2.98 1.37
N PHE A 272 2.88 3.99 1.77
CA PHE A 272 3.43 4.15 3.11
C PHE A 272 3.10 5.55 3.64
N VAL A 273 2.25 5.61 4.66
CA VAL A 273 1.71 6.87 5.16
C VAL A 273 2.16 7.10 6.60
N ASP A 274 2.87 8.20 6.83
CA ASP A 274 3.01 8.81 8.15
C ASP A 274 1.76 9.66 8.42
N ASP A 275 1.03 9.30 9.46
CA ASP A 275 -0.30 9.81 9.79
C ASP A 275 -0.30 10.53 11.17
N GLY A 276 0.88 11.03 11.55
CA GLY A 276 1.06 11.95 12.67
C GLY A 276 0.71 11.36 14.03
N LYS A 277 0.32 12.22 14.99
CA LYS A 277 -0.06 11.80 16.34
C LYS A 277 -1.57 11.66 16.47
N LYS A 278 -2.05 10.43 16.72
CA LYS A 278 -3.47 10.11 16.93
C LYS A 278 -3.70 9.38 18.25
N PRO A 279 -4.91 9.42 18.82
CA PRO A 279 -5.22 8.67 20.03
C PRO A 279 -5.22 7.17 19.72
N VAL A 280 -4.43 6.42 20.48
CA VAL A 280 -4.20 4.99 20.25
C VAL A 280 -4.69 4.19 21.43
N TYR A 281 -5.25 3.02 21.15
CA TYR A 281 -5.75 2.06 22.13
C TYR A 281 -4.93 0.78 21.99
N ARG A 282 -4.44 0.31 23.14
CA ARG A 282 -3.77 -0.97 23.27
C ARG A 282 -4.81 -2.06 23.38
N VAL A 283 -4.77 -3.01 22.45
CA VAL A 283 -5.59 -4.22 22.45
C VAL A 283 -4.70 -5.38 22.85
N ARG A 284 -5.06 -6.08 23.93
CA ARG A 284 -4.37 -7.30 24.37
C ARG A 284 -5.28 -8.51 24.27
N THR A 285 -4.76 -9.59 23.70
CA THR A 285 -5.48 -10.85 23.52
C THR A 285 -5.17 -11.86 24.62
N ALA A 286 -5.94 -12.95 24.71
CA ALA A 286 -5.84 -13.95 25.76
C ALA A 286 -4.57 -14.82 25.67
N LEU A 287 -3.97 -14.99 24.49
CA LEU A 287 -2.61 -15.54 24.35
C LEU A 287 -1.53 -14.54 24.79
N GLY A 288 -1.87 -13.26 24.97
CA GLY A 288 -0.96 -12.21 25.38
C GLY A 288 -0.30 -11.46 24.22
N ARG A 289 -0.87 -11.53 23.01
CA ARG A 289 -0.50 -10.65 21.89
C ARG A 289 -1.02 -9.26 22.18
N GLU A 290 -0.34 -8.25 21.67
CA GLU A 290 -0.67 -6.87 21.92
C GLU A 290 -0.39 -6.04 20.67
N ILE A 291 -1.38 -5.27 20.24
CA ILE A 291 -1.25 -4.28 19.18
C ILE A 291 -1.84 -2.96 19.65
N CYS A 292 -1.30 -1.86 19.14
CA CYS A 292 -1.76 -0.53 19.45
C CYS A 292 -2.29 0.13 18.17
N THR A 293 -3.59 0.41 18.12
CA THR A 293 -4.27 0.94 16.93
C THR A 293 -5.20 2.10 17.27
N THR A 294 -5.64 2.84 16.26
CA THR A 294 -6.78 3.77 16.38
C THR A 294 -8.09 3.02 16.61
N LEU A 295 -9.13 3.67 17.16
CA LEU A 295 -10.45 3.03 17.40
C LEU A 295 -11.15 2.56 16.13
N THR A 296 -10.90 3.26 15.03
CA THR A 296 -11.51 3.00 13.73
C THR A 296 -10.79 1.88 12.97
N HIS A 297 -9.72 1.33 13.55
CA HIS A 297 -8.95 0.23 12.99
C HIS A 297 -9.74 -1.10 13.05
N PRO A 298 -9.94 -1.80 11.92
CA PRO A 298 -10.73 -3.02 11.85
C PRO A 298 -9.91 -4.26 12.22
N PHE A 299 -10.54 -5.14 13.00
CA PHE A 299 -10.03 -6.46 13.32
C PHE A 299 -10.96 -7.51 12.70
N LEU A 300 -10.40 -8.58 12.18
CA LEU A 300 -11.19 -9.70 11.67
C LEU A 300 -11.81 -10.45 12.84
N THR A 301 -13.14 -10.46 12.93
CA THR A 301 -13.92 -11.24 13.90
C THR A 301 -14.64 -12.39 13.21
N GLY A 302 -15.28 -13.27 13.99
CA GLY A 302 -16.11 -14.33 13.41
C GLY A 302 -17.29 -13.82 12.57
N ASP A 303 -17.71 -12.57 12.77
CA ASP A 303 -18.78 -11.94 12.01
C ASP A 303 -18.27 -11.06 10.86
N GLY A 304 -16.96 -11.06 10.59
CA GLY A 304 -16.31 -10.20 9.60
C GLY A 304 -15.40 -9.14 10.22
N TRP A 305 -14.88 -8.23 9.40
CA TRP A 305 -14.03 -7.11 9.83
C TRP A 305 -14.84 -6.06 10.61
N ARG A 306 -14.49 -5.82 11.88
CA ARG A 306 -15.17 -4.84 12.75
C ARG A 306 -14.16 -3.86 13.35
N PRO A 307 -14.46 -2.54 13.39
CA PRO A 307 -13.59 -1.54 14.00
C PRO A 307 -13.46 -1.77 15.51
N LEU A 308 -12.31 -1.42 16.08
CA LEU A 308 -12.04 -1.55 17.52
C LEU A 308 -13.09 -0.86 18.40
N ALA A 309 -13.63 0.29 17.97
CA ALA A 309 -14.72 1.00 18.66
C ALA A 309 -15.94 0.12 18.95
N ARG A 310 -16.19 -0.90 18.11
CA ARG A 310 -17.33 -1.81 18.23
C ARG A 310 -16.95 -3.13 18.90
N LEU A 311 -15.72 -3.31 19.34
CA LEU A 311 -15.25 -4.55 19.98
C LEU A 311 -15.22 -4.37 21.50
N SER A 312 -15.75 -5.37 22.19
CA SER A 312 -15.69 -5.43 23.65
C SER A 312 -14.73 -6.52 24.12
N VAL A 313 -14.24 -6.37 25.36
CA VAL A 313 -13.50 -7.43 26.04
C VAL A 313 -14.37 -8.70 26.10
N GLY A 314 -13.81 -9.85 25.72
CA GLY A 314 -14.51 -11.13 25.58
C GLY A 314 -14.83 -11.52 24.13
N GLU A 315 -14.80 -10.59 23.17
CA GLU A 315 -14.94 -10.90 21.75
C GLU A 315 -13.66 -11.55 21.18
N ARG A 316 -13.78 -12.32 20.10
CA ARG A 316 -12.66 -13.02 19.47
C ARG A 316 -12.22 -12.37 18.16
N VAL A 317 -10.92 -12.16 18.02
CA VAL A 317 -10.26 -11.62 16.83
C VAL A 317 -9.32 -12.64 16.21
N ALA A 318 -9.18 -12.59 14.89
CA ALA A 318 -8.29 -13.46 14.15
C ALA A 318 -6.83 -13.03 14.36
N VAL A 319 -6.01 -14.01 14.72
CA VAL A 319 -4.57 -13.87 14.87
C VAL A 319 -3.90 -15.04 14.14
N PRO A 320 -2.71 -14.91 13.55
CA PRO A 320 -2.03 -16.04 12.91
C PRO A 320 -1.83 -17.21 13.87
N ARG A 321 -2.16 -18.43 13.42
CA ARG A 321 -1.86 -19.69 14.11
C ARG A 321 -0.47 -20.22 13.78
N THR A 322 0.00 -19.93 12.58
CA THR A 322 1.33 -20.25 12.10
C THR A 322 1.86 -19.07 11.29
N LEU A 323 3.16 -18.80 11.39
CA LEU A 323 3.87 -17.82 10.57
C LEU A 323 5.15 -18.45 10.03
N PRO A 324 5.08 -19.36 9.05
CA PRO A 324 6.20 -20.21 8.63
C PRO A 324 7.28 -19.45 7.83
N VAL A 325 7.64 -18.24 8.26
CA VAL A 325 8.68 -17.39 7.70
C VAL A 325 9.98 -17.60 8.48
N PHE A 326 10.98 -18.11 7.78
CA PHE A 326 12.33 -18.31 8.29
C PHE A 326 13.32 -17.57 7.40
N GLY A 327 14.40 -17.06 7.97
CA GLY A 327 15.43 -16.39 7.19
C GLY A 327 16.46 -17.37 6.60
N GLN A 328 17.47 -16.80 5.96
CA GLN A 328 18.54 -17.53 5.27
C GLN A 328 19.91 -17.34 5.94
N GLU A 329 19.98 -16.61 7.05
CA GLU A 329 21.23 -16.30 7.74
C GLU A 329 21.81 -17.55 8.41
N ARG A 330 23.09 -17.81 8.15
CA ARG A 330 23.83 -18.94 8.73
C ARG A 330 24.84 -18.45 9.76
N LEU A 331 24.57 -18.74 11.03
CA LEU A 331 25.54 -18.61 12.09
C LEU A 331 26.12 -19.98 12.47
N PRO A 332 27.43 -20.07 12.76
CA PRO A 332 28.01 -21.30 13.30
C PRO A 332 27.27 -21.76 14.56
N GLN A 333 26.99 -23.07 14.67
CA GLN A 333 26.20 -23.61 15.77
C GLN A 333 26.72 -23.23 17.16
N HIS A 334 28.05 -23.14 17.33
CA HIS A 334 28.66 -22.74 18.60
C HIS A 334 28.31 -21.29 18.99
N GLN A 335 28.15 -20.39 18.03
CA GLN A 335 27.74 -19.01 18.27
C GLN A 335 26.27 -18.92 18.67
N VAL A 336 25.40 -19.69 17.99
CA VAL A 336 23.97 -19.79 18.30
C VAL A 336 23.76 -20.33 19.72
N LYS A 337 24.45 -21.43 20.08
CA LYS A 337 24.42 -22.00 21.44
C LYS A 337 24.90 -21.00 22.47
N ALA A 338 26.04 -20.34 22.23
CA ALA A 338 26.59 -19.35 23.16
C ALA A 338 25.62 -18.19 23.39
N LEU A 339 24.95 -17.71 22.34
CA LEU A 339 23.97 -16.64 22.43
C LEU A 339 22.75 -17.07 23.28
N ALA A 340 22.19 -18.24 23.01
CA ALA A 340 21.04 -18.77 23.76
C ALA A 340 21.35 -18.93 25.26
N TYR A 341 22.49 -19.53 25.60
CA TYR A 341 22.91 -19.69 26.99
C TYR A 341 23.16 -18.36 27.69
N LEU A 342 23.73 -17.38 26.98
CA LEU A 342 24.06 -16.09 27.58
C LEU A 342 22.85 -15.18 27.75
N ILE A 343 21.84 -15.31 26.89
CA ILE A 343 20.56 -14.63 27.05
C ILE A 343 19.76 -15.25 28.20
N ALA A 344 19.75 -16.57 28.38
CA ALA A 344 19.06 -17.19 29.52
C ALA A 344 19.82 -16.97 30.85
N ASP A 345 20.57 -17.97 31.32
CA ASP A 345 21.30 -17.95 32.61
C ASP A 345 22.63 -17.19 32.59
N GLY A 346 22.98 -16.57 31.46
CA GLY A 346 24.20 -15.80 31.34
C GLY A 346 24.18 -14.44 32.04
N GLY A 347 25.33 -14.09 32.61
CA GLY A 347 25.65 -12.75 33.09
C GLY A 347 26.66 -12.08 32.17
N THR A 348 26.24 -10.98 31.51
CA THR A 348 27.08 -10.18 30.59
C THR A 348 27.39 -8.78 31.12
N THR A 349 27.02 -8.48 32.37
CA THR A 349 27.21 -7.15 33.01
C THR A 349 28.58 -6.97 33.65
N GLN A 350 29.34 -8.05 33.84
CA GLN A 350 30.67 -8.00 34.41
C GLN A 350 31.74 -7.84 33.33
N SER A 351 33.01 -7.69 33.73
CA SER A 351 34.14 -7.60 32.79
C SER A 351 34.34 -8.83 31.90
N CYS A 352 33.69 -9.96 32.23
CA CYS A 352 33.67 -11.19 31.47
C CYS A 352 32.27 -11.82 31.52
N ALA A 353 31.90 -12.54 30.45
CA ALA A 353 30.70 -13.36 30.46
C ALA A 353 30.82 -14.50 31.48
N MET A 354 29.73 -14.74 32.20
CA MET A 354 29.60 -15.85 33.13
C MET A 354 28.33 -16.63 32.82
N PHE A 355 28.36 -17.93 33.10
CA PHE A 355 27.22 -18.81 32.97
C PHE A 355 27.06 -19.62 34.27
N THR A 356 25.90 -19.47 34.93
CA THR A 356 25.65 -20.11 36.23
C THR A 356 24.50 -21.08 36.09
N ASN A 357 24.77 -22.39 36.19
CA ASN A 357 23.72 -23.41 36.08
C ASN A 357 24.13 -24.67 36.86
N ALA A 358 23.15 -25.29 37.55
CA ALA A 358 23.39 -26.48 38.35
C ALA A 358 23.67 -27.73 37.50
N ASN A 359 23.10 -27.82 36.29
CA ASN A 359 23.21 -29.00 35.45
C ASN A 359 24.61 -29.10 34.79
N PRO A 360 25.37 -30.20 35.04
CA PRO A 360 26.70 -30.38 34.45
C PRO A 360 26.68 -30.47 32.92
N ARG A 361 25.65 -31.09 32.32
CA ARG A 361 25.56 -31.24 30.86
C ARG A 361 25.44 -29.90 30.13
N LEU A 362 24.68 -28.96 30.70
CA LEU A 362 24.55 -27.61 30.15
C LEU A 362 25.87 -26.84 30.26
N ARG A 363 26.58 -27.00 31.39
CA ARG A 363 27.90 -26.40 31.58
C ARG A 363 28.92 -26.94 30.58
N GLU A 364 28.88 -28.24 30.27
CA GLU A 364 29.75 -28.87 29.28
C GLU A 364 29.45 -28.40 27.85
N ASP A 365 28.18 -28.42 27.42
CA ASP A 365 27.78 -27.94 26.07
C ASP A 365 28.06 -26.43 25.91
N PHE A 366 27.86 -25.63 26.97
CA PHE A 366 28.27 -24.23 26.98
C PHE A 366 29.80 -24.09 26.85
N ALA A 367 30.58 -24.86 27.62
CA ALA A 367 32.04 -24.81 27.54
C ALA A 367 32.58 -25.26 26.17
N GLU A 368 31.91 -26.20 25.51
CA GLU A 368 32.20 -26.59 24.13
C GLU A 368 31.87 -25.48 23.13
N ALA A 369 30.69 -24.85 23.26
CA ALA A 369 30.30 -23.73 22.42
C ALA A 369 31.30 -22.55 22.54
N ILE A 370 31.78 -22.26 23.75
CA ILE A 370 32.80 -21.23 23.98
C ILE A 370 34.17 -21.62 23.40
N ARG A 371 34.55 -22.91 23.43
CA ARG A 371 35.78 -23.41 22.78
C ARG A 371 35.76 -23.30 21.26
N GLY A 372 34.56 -23.22 20.65
CA GLY A 372 34.40 -22.90 19.24
C GLY A 372 34.90 -21.50 18.86
N PHE A 373 34.99 -20.58 19.82
CA PHE A 373 35.59 -19.26 19.58
C PHE A 373 37.13 -19.33 19.65
N PRO A 374 37.85 -18.67 18.74
CA PRO A 374 39.32 -18.71 18.69
C PRO A 374 39.98 -18.36 20.04
N GLY A 375 40.76 -19.29 20.59
CA GLY A 375 41.55 -19.08 21.81
C GLY A 375 40.75 -18.91 23.11
N MET A 376 39.47 -19.28 23.11
CA MET A 376 38.56 -19.12 24.24
C MET A 376 38.25 -20.45 24.94
N GLY A 377 37.97 -20.37 26.24
CA GLY A 377 37.57 -21.49 27.07
C GLY A 377 36.78 -21.05 28.29
N CYS A 378 36.51 -21.98 29.19
CA CYS A 378 35.78 -21.72 30.43
C CYS A 378 36.59 -22.18 31.65
N ARG A 379 36.51 -21.41 32.74
CA ARG A 379 37.06 -21.81 34.03
C ARG A 379 35.94 -21.87 35.08
N PRO A 380 35.87 -22.94 35.90
CA PRO A 380 34.98 -22.95 37.05
C PRO A 380 35.40 -21.86 38.05
N VAL A 381 34.39 -21.20 38.61
CA VAL A 381 34.54 -20.29 39.75
C VAL A 381 33.87 -20.96 40.94
N GLU A 382 34.66 -21.64 41.76
CA GLU A 382 34.17 -22.25 42.99
C GLU A 382 33.94 -21.17 44.05
N ARG A 383 32.70 -21.07 44.53
CA ARG A 383 32.31 -20.25 45.68
C ARG A 383 31.46 -21.08 46.63
N GLY A 384 32.09 -22.02 47.35
CA GLY A 384 31.45 -22.79 48.43
C GLY A 384 30.09 -23.40 48.05
N ALA A 385 29.08 -23.24 48.92
CA ALA A 385 27.73 -23.82 48.77
C ALA A 385 26.82 -23.19 47.69
N ARG A 386 27.35 -22.40 46.74
CA ARG A 386 26.56 -21.74 45.68
C ARG A 386 26.56 -22.56 44.39
N THR A 387 25.52 -22.36 43.56
CA THR A 387 25.39 -22.96 42.23
C THR A 387 26.66 -22.76 41.39
N PRO A 388 27.21 -23.81 40.76
CA PRO A 388 28.43 -23.71 39.97
C PRO A 388 28.36 -22.67 38.85
N THR A 389 29.41 -21.86 38.70
CA THR A 389 29.53 -20.83 37.67
C THR A 389 30.74 -21.08 36.79
N LEU A 390 30.56 -21.02 35.47
CA LEU A 390 31.63 -20.97 34.48
C LEU A 390 31.93 -19.52 34.10
N ARG A 391 33.21 -19.17 34.14
CA ARG A 391 33.73 -17.89 33.67
C ARG A 391 34.35 -18.07 32.29
N VAL A 392 33.88 -17.30 31.32
CA VAL A 392 34.48 -17.24 29.99
C VAL A 392 35.84 -16.56 30.09
N CYS A 393 36.89 -17.24 29.64
CA CYS A 393 38.27 -16.75 29.69
C CYS A 393 39.09 -17.25 28.51
N ARG A 394 40.20 -16.59 28.20
CA ARG A 394 41.17 -17.10 27.22
C ARG A 394 41.83 -18.39 27.72
N GLU A 395 42.11 -19.30 26.81
CA GLU A 395 42.85 -20.52 27.15
C GLU A 395 44.28 -20.19 27.59
N ARG A 396 44.72 -20.81 28.70
CA ARG A 396 46.04 -20.55 29.28
C ARG A 396 47.17 -20.94 28.33
N TRP A 397 47.03 -22.07 27.64
CA TRP A 397 48.07 -22.56 26.73
C TRP A 397 48.23 -21.65 25.51
N THR A 398 47.11 -21.26 24.89
CA THR A 398 47.10 -20.34 23.74
C THR A 398 47.70 -18.98 24.10
N LEU A 399 47.30 -18.42 25.25
CA LEU A 399 47.88 -17.17 25.77
C LEU A 399 49.39 -17.29 26.06
N ALA A 400 49.83 -18.41 26.65
CA ALA A 400 51.24 -18.65 26.96
C ALA A 400 52.09 -18.91 25.71
N ARG A 401 51.52 -19.52 24.67
CA ARG A 401 52.17 -19.73 23.37
C ARG A 401 52.37 -18.39 22.66
N SER A 402 51.31 -17.58 22.52
CA SER A 402 51.39 -16.28 21.84
C SER A 402 52.28 -15.28 22.57
N ARG A 403 52.32 -15.31 23.91
CA ARG A 403 53.28 -14.50 24.70
C ARG A 403 54.73 -14.91 24.50
N ARG A 404 55.01 -16.22 24.38
CA ARG A 404 56.37 -16.72 24.11
C ARG A 404 56.82 -16.34 22.70
N ALA A 405 55.94 -16.47 21.71
CA ALA A 405 56.20 -16.03 20.34
C ALA A 405 56.53 -14.53 20.28
N PHE A 406 55.72 -13.68 20.93
CA PHE A 406 56.00 -12.26 21.03
C PHE A 406 57.31 -11.95 21.77
N GLY A 407 57.57 -12.59 22.90
CA GLY A 407 58.82 -12.37 23.64
C GLY A 407 60.07 -12.77 22.85
N GLN A 408 59.96 -13.81 22.00
CA GLN A 408 61.00 -14.17 21.05
C GLN A 408 61.15 -13.10 19.95
N ALA A 409 60.06 -12.74 19.26
CA ALA A 409 60.08 -11.76 18.17
C ALA A 409 60.57 -10.38 18.66
N LEU A 410 60.19 -9.97 19.87
CA LEU A 410 60.67 -8.73 20.48
C LEU A 410 62.18 -8.76 20.75
N ARG A 411 62.74 -9.90 21.18
CA ARG A 411 64.19 -10.05 21.37
C ARG A 411 64.92 -9.95 20.03
N GLU A 412 64.43 -10.66 19.01
CA GLU A 412 64.98 -10.62 17.66
C GLU A 412 64.92 -9.20 17.06
N ALA A 413 63.80 -8.50 17.25
CA ALA A 413 63.62 -7.11 16.82
C ALA A 413 64.60 -6.17 17.52
N LEU A 414 64.79 -6.31 18.84
CA LEU A 414 65.73 -5.48 19.60
C LEU A 414 67.19 -5.71 19.16
N THR A 415 67.56 -6.96 18.89
CA THR A 415 68.89 -7.28 18.33
C THR A 415 69.07 -6.65 16.94
N ARG A 416 68.04 -6.72 16.08
CA ARG A 416 68.09 -6.16 14.73
C ARG A 416 68.21 -4.64 14.70
N VAL A 417 67.54 -3.95 15.62
CA VAL A 417 67.58 -2.48 15.74
C VAL A 417 68.78 -2.00 16.59
N GLY A 418 69.54 -2.91 17.20
CA GLY A 418 70.69 -2.57 18.05
C GLY A 418 70.30 -1.87 19.36
N MET A 419 69.06 -2.04 19.83
CA MET A 419 68.52 -1.31 20.98
C MET A 419 68.54 -2.18 22.24
N THR A 420 69.07 -1.65 23.35
CA THR A 420 69.03 -2.34 24.64
C THR A 420 67.64 -2.25 25.27
N GLY A 421 67.26 -3.25 26.09
CA GLY A 421 65.98 -3.20 26.82
C GLY A 421 65.84 -1.99 27.75
N GLN A 422 66.94 -1.37 28.17
CA GLN A 422 66.94 -0.13 28.96
C GLN A 422 66.66 1.10 28.09
N ALA A 423 67.23 1.17 26.88
CA ALA A 423 66.89 2.21 25.92
C ALA A 423 65.42 2.13 25.47
N LEU A 424 64.90 0.91 25.27
CA LEU A 424 63.48 0.71 24.95
C LEU A 424 62.56 1.15 26.11
N ALA A 425 62.92 0.81 27.35
CA ALA A 425 62.17 1.20 28.55
C ALA A 425 62.07 2.72 28.69
N GLY A 426 63.17 3.44 28.42
CA GLY A 426 63.22 4.90 28.39
C GLY A 426 62.34 5.49 27.28
N ALA A 427 62.45 4.97 26.05
CA ALA A 427 61.67 5.44 24.91
C ALA A 427 60.15 5.24 25.07
N LEU A 428 59.72 4.21 25.79
CA LEU A 428 58.30 3.89 26.02
C LEU A 428 57.74 4.46 27.32
N ASN A 429 58.58 5.09 28.15
CA ASN A 429 58.26 5.56 29.50
C ASN A 429 57.68 4.45 30.39
N VAL A 430 58.36 3.30 30.45
CA VAL A 430 57.97 2.13 31.26
C VAL A 430 59.16 1.60 32.06
N SER A 431 58.89 0.78 33.09
CA SER A 431 59.97 0.18 33.88
C SER A 431 60.76 -0.87 33.08
N LYS A 432 62.07 -0.96 33.35
CA LYS A 432 62.96 -2.02 32.80
C LYS A 432 62.45 -3.43 33.12
N ALA A 433 61.80 -3.61 34.27
CA ALA A 433 61.18 -4.85 34.67
C ALA A 433 60.01 -5.26 33.75
N SER A 434 59.20 -4.30 33.29
CA SER A 434 58.12 -4.55 32.33
C SER A 434 58.66 -5.02 30.98
N VAL A 435 59.67 -4.33 30.43
CA VAL A 435 60.32 -4.73 29.18
C VAL A 435 60.96 -6.11 29.30
N SER A 436 61.64 -6.39 30.40
CA SER A 436 62.20 -7.72 30.67
C SER A 436 61.10 -8.79 30.74
N ALA A 437 59.98 -8.50 31.41
CA ALA A 437 58.85 -9.42 31.49
C ALA A 437 58.20 -9.68 30.11
N TRP A 438 58.20 -8.70 29.20
CA TRP A 438 57.76 -8.85 27.81
C TRP A 438 58.68 -9.75 27.00
N CYS A 439 60.00 -9.51 27.04
CA CYS A 439 60.99 -10.33 26.33
C CYS A 439 61.00 -11.79 26.78
N HIS A 440 60.69 -12.06 28.05
CA HIS A 440 60.55 -13.42 28.58
C HIS A 440 59.16 -14.03 28.39
N GLY A 441 58.24 -13.34 27.72
CA GLY A 441 56.87 -13.81 27.46
C GLY A 441 56.01 -13.99 28.72
N ARG A 442 56.35 -13.31 29.83
CA ARG A 442 55.59 -13.38 31.10
C ARG A 442 54.36 -12.49 31.05
N THR A 443 54.49 -11.29 30.49
CA THR A 443 53.42 -10.28 30.36
C THR A 443 53.43 -9.66 28.95
N MET A 444 52.40 -8.87 28.65
CA MET A 444 52.31 -8.06 27.43
C MET A 444 52.20 -6.57 27.80
N PRO A 445 52.69 -5.65 26.97
CA PRO A 445 52.37 -4.23 27.09
C PRO A 445 50.86 -4.03 26.95
N ALA A 446 50.28 -2.97 27.53
CA ALA A 446 48.90 -2.55 27.28
C ALA A 446 48.76 -1.95 25.86
N GLU A 447 47.55 -1.88 25.30
CA GLU A 447 47.31 -1.57 23.87
C GLU A 447 47.97 -0.27 23.42
N ALA A 448 47.74 0.82 24.15
CA ALA A 448 48.37 2.11 23.88
C ALA A 448 49.91 2.05 23.95
N THR A 449 50.47 1.21 24.83
CA THR A 449 51.92 1.02 24.97
C THR A 449 52.48 0.12 23.88
N PHE A 450 51.70 -0.84 23.40
CA PHE A 450 52.03 -1.72 22.29
C PHE A 450 52.06 -0.95 20.96
N GLY A 451 51.13 -0.02 20.74
CA GLY A 451 51.18 0.90 19.60
C GLY A 451 52.46 1.75 19.59
N ARG A 452 52.85 2.31 20.75
CA ARG A 452 54.12 3.02 20.90
C ARG A 452 55.34 2.12 20.66
N LEU A 453 55.30 0.87 21.15
CA LEU A 453 56.35 -0.13 20.90
C LEU A 453 56.56 -0.38 19.41
N CYS A 454 55.47 -0.57 18.65
CA CYS A 454 55.53 -0.77 17.21
C CYS A 454 56.11 0.46 16.49
N HIS A 455 55.73 1.67 16.92
CA HIS A 455 56.25 2.91 16.37
C HIS A 455 57.75 3.10 16.64
N VAL A 456 58.20 2.89 17.89
CA VAL A 456 59.62 3.01 18.29
C VAL A 456 60.50 1.99 17.57
N LEU A 457 60.00 0.78 17.32
CA LEU A 457 60.72 -0.26 16.59
C LEU A 457 60.57 -0.14 15.07
N ALA A 458 59.74 0.77 14.57
CA ALA A 458 59.36 0.91 13.15
C ALA A 458 58.91 -0.44 12.52
N MET A 459 58.13 -1.22 13.26
CA MET A 459 57.69 -2.56 12.85
C MET A 459 56.17 -2.72 12.96
N PRO A 460 55.51 -3.39 12.00
CA PRO A 460 54.10 -3.72 12.11
C PRO A 460 53.87 -4.80 13.20
N PRO A 461 52.70 -4.85 13.84
CA PRO A 461 52.35 -5.87 14.85
C PRO A 461 52.60 -7.32 14.42
N ALA A 462 52.35 -7.62 13.14
CA ALA A 462 52.57 -8.94 12.56
C ALA A 462 54.04 -9.39 12.65
N ALA A 463 54.99 -8.46 12.51
CA ALA A 463 56.42 -8.73 12.62
C ALA A 463 56.87 -9.00 14.07
N LEU A 464 56.00 -8.73 15.06
CA LEU A 464 56.18 -9.11 16.47
C LEU A 464 55.42 -10.39 16.82
N GLY A 465 54.98 -11.17 15.83
CA GLY A 465 54.28 -12.44 16.04
C GLY A 465 52.85 -12.29 16.57
N ILE A 466 52.24 -11.10 16.40
CA ILE A 466 50.89 -10.78 16.84
C ILE A 466 50.06 -10.34 15.64
N ALA A 467 49.13 -11.19 15.20
CA ALA A 467 48.20 -10.86 14.11
C ALA A 467 47.09 -9.91 14.57
N ASP A 468 46.43 -10.20 15.70
CA ASP A 468 45.49 -9.30 16.38
C ASP A 468 45.92 -9.14 17.85
N TYR A 469 46.24 -7.91 18.27
CA TYR A 469 46.60 -7.61 19.65
C TYR A 469 45.48 -7.98 20.64
N ALA A 470 44.23 -7.90 20.21
CA ALA A 470 43.09 -8.33 20.98
C ALA A 470 42.98 -9.84 21.16
N GLU A 471 43.82 -10.67 20.51
CA GLU A 471 43.91 -12.11 20.79
C GLU A 471 44.91 -12.45 21.91
N VAL A 472 45.80 -11.51 22.25
CA VAL A 472 46.98 -11.83 23.09
C VAL A 472 47.03 -11.04 24.40
N ALA A 473 46.33 -9.91 24.48
CA ALA A 473 46.26 -9.09 25.68
C ALA A 473 45.21 -9.59 26.70
N LYS A 474 45.60 -9.64 27.98
CA LYS A 474 44.73 -10.10 29.08
C LYS A 474 43.51 -9.18 29.29
N ASN A 475 43.67 -7.89 29.03
CA ASN A 475 42.66 -6.86 29.27
C ASN A 475 41.91 -6.45 27.99
N ALA A 476 42.29 -6.98 26.83
CA ALA A 476 41.60 -6.68 25.57
C ALA A 476 40.28 -7.44 25.47
N THR A 477 39.33 -6.82 24.77
CA THR A 477 37.99 -7.36 24.48
C THR A 477 38.10 -8.76 23.89
N THR A 478 37.43 -9.74 24.52
CA THR A 478 37.45 -11.13 24.04
C THR A 478 36.59 -11.29 22.77
N PRO A 479 36.89 -12.27 21.91
CA PRO A 479 36.06 -12.58 20.74
C PRO A 479 34.58 -12.80 21.09
N VAL A 480 34.30 -13.50 22.19
CA VAL A 480 32.93 -13.70 22.71
C VAL A 480 32.27 -12.37 23.07
N ARG A 481 33.00 -11.44 23.70
CA ARG A 481 32.47 -10.12 24.03
C ARG A 481 32.18 -9.30 22.78
N ARG A 482 33.11 -9.23 21.81
CA ARG A 482 32.89 -8.53 20.52
C ARG A 482 31.65 -9.09 19.80
N PHE A 483 31.51 -10.42 19.78
CA PHE A 483 30.34 -11.10 19.22
C PHE A 483 29.04 -10.67 19.91
N LEU A 484 29.01 -10.65 21.25
CA LEU A 484 27.83 -10.24 22.01
C LEU A 484 27.52 -8.74 21.89
N GLU A 485 28.54 -7.89 21.78
CA GLU A 485 28.38 -6.46 21.52
C GLU A 485 27.77 -6.22 20.13
N ALA A 486 28.26 -6.92 19.10
CA ALA A 486 27.70 -6.86 17.75
C ALA A 486 26.22 -7.30 17.69
N HIS A 487 25.81 -8.24 18.56
CA HIS A 487 24.43 -8.72 18.66
C HIS A 487 23.61 -7.99 19.75
N GLY A 488 24.14 -6.92 20.37
CA GLY A 488 23.43 -6.14 21.39
C GLY A 488 23.10 -6.86 22.70
N ALA A 489 23.72 -8.03 22.95
CA ALA A 489 23.48 -8.89 24.12
C ALA A 489 24.43 -8.62 25.31
N TRP A 490 25.49 -7.83 25.09
CA TRP A 490 26.44 -7.47 26.15
C TRP A 490 25.90 -6.38 27.09
N GLY A 491 26.22 -6.46 28.39
CA GLY A 491 25.88 -5.41 29.37
C GLY A 491 24.40 -5.32 29.77
N LYS A 492 23.53 -6.21 29.29
CA LYS A 492 22.09 -6.18 29.57
C LYS A 492 21.74 -6.85 30.90
N ARG A 493 20.89 -6.20 31.70
CA ARG A 493 20.31 -6.80 32.92
C ARG A 493 19.14 -7.71 32.55
N ALA A 494 18.74 -8.61 33.45
CA ALA A 494 17.67 -9.59 33.23
C ALA A 494 16.35 -9.03 32.65
N PRO A 495 15.80 -7.86 33.07
CA PRO A 495 14.59 -7.30 32.47
C PRO A 495 14.81 -6.61 31.11
N GLU A 496 16.05 -6.26 30.76
CA GLU A 496 16.43 -5.58 29.51
C GLU A 496 16.83 -6.55 28.40
N LYS A 497 16.84 -7.86 28.69
CA LYS A 497 17.22 -8.89 27.73
C LYS A 497 16.17 -8.97 26.60
N ARG A 498 16.66 -9.15 25.37
CA ARG A 498 15.91 -9.30 24.13
C ARG A 498 16.58 -10.35 23.26
N ILE A 499 15.85 -10.89 22.29
CA ILE A 499 16.40 -11.70 21.20
C ILE A 499 17.08 -10.76 20.21
N PRO A 500 18.36 -10.97 19.86
CA PRO A 500 19.04 -10.17 18.85
C PRO A 500 18.38 -10.27 17.47
N ALA A 501 18.36 -9.16 16.73
CA ALA A 501 17.73 -9.07 15.41
C ALA A 501 18.21 -10.18 14.43
N GLY A 502 19.50 -10.51 14.45
CA GLY A 502 20.07 -11.58 13.59
C GLY A 502 19.49 -12.98 13.86
N VAL A 503 18.94 -13.24 15.05
CA VAL A 503 18.29 -14.53 15.37
C VAL A 503 16.99 -14.71 14.57
N PHE A 504 16.24 -13.64 14.32
CA PHE A 504 14.99 -13.72 13.54
C PHE A 504 15.24 -14.08 12.07
N ARG A 505 16.46 -13.82 11.56
CA ARG A 505 16.88 -14.12 10.18
C ARG A 505 17.55 -15.48 10.04
N LEU A 506 17.64 -16.28 11.11
CA LEU A 506 18.26 -17.60 11.05
C LEU A 506 17.42 -18.61 10.27
N GLU A 507 18.12 -19.55 9.64
CA GLU A 507 17.49 -20.75 9.06
C GLU A 507 16.76 -21.58 10.13
N LYS A 508 15.67 -22.25 9.73
CA LYS A 508 14.80 -23.07 10.59
C LYS A 508 15.57 -23.99 11.57
N PRO A 509 16.60 -24.77 11.16
CA PRO A 509 17.33 -25.66 12.07
C PRO A 509 18.17 -24.92 13.13
N LEU A 510 18.75 -23.77 12.77
CA LEU A 510 19.54 -22.95 13.69
C LEU A 510 18.63 -22.22 14.68
N LEU A 511 17.45 -21.77 14.24
CA LEU A 511 16.45 -21.19 15.11
C LEU A 511 15.90 -22.20 16.12
N ALA A 512 15.66 -23.45 15.68
CA ALA A 512 15.29 -24.55 16.57
C ALA A 512 16.39 -24.84 17.61
N LEU A 513 17.67 -24.87 17.18
CA LEU A 513 18.81 -25.02 18.08
C LEU A 513 18.90 -23.89 19.12
N PHE A 514 18.66 -22.64 18.71
CA PHE A 514 18.62 -21.48 19.60
C PHE A 514 17.54 -21.66 20.69
N LEU A 515 16.29 -21.94 20.29
CA LEU A 515 15.19 -22.16 21.22
C LEU A 515 15.43 -23.37 22.13
N ASN A 516 15.97 -24.46 21.60
CA ASN A 516 16.30 -25.67 22.35
C ASN A 516 17.27 -25.38 23.51
N ARG A 517 18.29 -24.54 23.28
CA ARG A 517 19.25 -24.13 24.31
C ARG A 517 18.70 -23.07 25.26
N LEU A 518 17.87 -22.16 24.75
CA LEU A 518 17.19 -21.16 25.58
C LEU A 518 16.27 -21.83 26.61
N PHE A 519 15.45 -22.81 26.17
CA PHE A 519 14.56 -23.59 27.04
C PHE A 519 15.32 -24.55 27.96
N ALA A 520 16.57 -24.92 27.66
CA ALA A 520 17.35 -25.79 28.54
C ALA A 520 17.59 -25.15 29.93
N CYS A 521 17.79 -23.83 29.95
CA CYS A 521 18.00 -23.03 31.14
C CYS A 521 16.67 -22.82 31.89
N ASP A 522 15.86 -21.86 31.42
CA ASP A 522 14.65 -21.37 32.11
C ASP A 522 13.36 -22.09 31.70
N GLY A 523 13.44 -23.04 30.75
CA GLY A 523 12.29 -23.83 30.31
C GLY A 523 12.05 -25.05 31.21
N SER A 524 10.79 -25.41 31.43
CA SER A 524 10.39 -26.57 32.24
C SER A 524 9.33 -27.39 31.51
N ALA A 525 9.42 -28.72 31.62
CA ALA A 525 8.42 -29.64 31.10
C ALA A 525 7.96 -30.55 32.23
N PHE A 526 6.65 -30.65 32.44
CA PHE A 526 6.07 -31.52 33.47
C PHE A 526 4.64 -31.93 33.13
N VAL A 527 4.26 -33.09 33.67
CA VAL A 527 2.90 -33.61 33.64
C VAL A 527 2.28 -33.35 35.02
N GLN A 528 1.16 -32.63 35.04
CA GLN A 528 0.41 -32.38 36.28
C GLN A 528 -0.29 -33.65 36.77
N ALA A 529 -0.64 -33.72 38.06
CA ALA A 529 -1.32 -34.87 38.67
C ALA A 529 -2.69 -35.19 38.02
N ASN A 530 -3.32 -34.20 37.38
CA ASN A 530 -4.53 -34.35 36.56
C ASN A 530 -4.26 -34.93 35.14
N GLY A 531 -3.02 -35.34 34.86
CA GLY A 531 -2.53 -35.82 33.57
C GLY A 531 -2.45 -34.74 32.48
N GLN A 532 -2.39 -33.45 32.82
CA GLN A 532 -2.18 -32.40 31.83
C GLN A 532 -0.69 -32.11 31.64
N ALA A 533 -0.17 -32.36 30.44
CA ALA A 533 1.18 -31.95 30.06
C ALA A 533 1.26 -30.44 29.84
N ARG A 534 2.39 -29.85 30.25
CA ARG A 534 2.70 -28.43 30.05
C ARG A 534 4.20 -28.25 29.85
N ILE A 535 4.56 -27.40 28.89
CA ILE A 535 5.90 -26.83 28.76
C ILE A 535 5.80 -25.36 29.10
N SER A 536 6.68 -24.83 29.94
CA SER A 536 6.72 -23.41 30.26
C SER A 536 8.12 -22.84 30.20
N TYR A 537 8.21 -21.53 30.00
CA TYR A 537 9.46 -20.75 30.01
C TYR A 537 9.22 -19.46 30.80
N ALA A 538 10.07 -19.16 31.76
CA ALA A 538 9.92 -18.00 32.64
C ALA A 538 11.06 -17.00 32.44
N SER A 539 10.75 -15.71 32.49
CA SER A 539 11.74 -14.64 32.41
C SER A 539 11.23 -13.38 33.09
N SER A 540 12.15 -12.56 33.61
CA SER A 540 11.83 -11.22 34.10
C SER A 540 11.58 -10.21 32.97
N SER A 541 12.12 -10.46 31.76
CA SER A 541 11.91 -9.62 30.58
C SER A 541 10.62 -10.02 29.87
N ARG A 542 9.67 -9.08 29.77
CA ARG A 542 8.38 -9.30 29.10
C ARG A 542 8.57 -9.47 27.60
N GLU A 543 9.42 -8.65 27.02
CA GLU A 543 9.62 -8.56 25.59
C GLU A 543 10.43 -9.75 25.09
N LEU A 544 11.40 -10.26 25.86
CA LEU A 544 12.03 -11.55 25.56
C LEU A 544 10.97 -12.65 25.45
N ILE A 545 9.97 -12.66 26.32
CA ILE A 545 8.87 -13.64 26.25
C ILE A 545 7.96 -13.41 25.03
N ARG A 546 7.64 -12.16 24.67
CA ARG A 546 6.89 -11.86 23.43
C ARG A 546 7.67 -12.29 22.19
N GLU A 547 8.97 -12.07 22.16
CA GLU A 547 9.84 -12.47 21.05
C GLU A 547 9.98 -14.00 20.97
N VAL A 548 10.11 -14.70 22.10
CA VAL A 548 10.05 -16.17 22.14
C VAL A 548 8.68 -16.67 21.68
N GLN A 549 7.57 -16.04 22.09
CA GLN A 549 6.23 -16.37 21.59
C GLN A 549 6.15 -16.23 20.07
N HIS A 550 6.69 -15.15 19.52
CA HIS A 550 6.75 -14.93 18.08
C HIS A 550 7.59 -15.99 17.36
N LEU A 551 8.78 -16.33 17.89
CA LEU A 551 9.62 -17.38 17.30
C LEU A 551 8.92 -18.75 17.34
N LEU A 552 8.22 -19.09 18.42
CA LEU A 552 7.43 -20.31 18.52
C LEU A 552 6.28 -20.34 17.51
N LEU A 553 5.64 -19.19 17.26
CA LEU A 553 4.59 -19.06 16.26
C LEU A 553 5.08 -19.39 14.84
N ARG A 554 6.38 -19.18 14.55
CA ARG A 554 6.98 -19.59 13.27
C ARG A 554 7.03 -21.09 13.05
N PHE A 555 7.09 -21.86 14.13
CA PHE A 555 6.96 -23.32 14.12
C PHE A 555 5.49 -23.78 14.24
N GLY A 556 4.51 -22.86 14.20
CA GLY A 556 3.10 -23.19 14.43
C GLY A 556 2.77 -23.53 15.88
N ILE A 557 3.60 -23.11 16.84
CA ILE A 557 3.44 -23.43 18.27
C ILE A 557 2.73 -22.26 18.96
N LEU A 558 1.46 -22.47 19.30
CA LEU A 558 0.67 -21.52 20.10
C LEU A 558 1.10 -21.56 21.58
N ALA A 559 1.53 -20.41 22.08
CA ALA A 559 1.92 -20.22 23.48
C ALA A 559 1.15 -19.06 24.13
N LYS A 560 0.81 -19.21 25.41
CA LYS A 560 0.10 -18.18 26.20
C LYS A 560 1.05 -17.51 27.19
N ILE A 561 1.06 -16.19 27.21
CA ILE A 561 1.82 -15.39 28.18
C ILE A 561 0.95 -15.11 29.42
N ARG A 562 1.54 -15.26 30.61
CA ARG A 562 0.91 -14.93 31.90
C ARG A 562 1.91 -14.24 32.81
N LYS A 563 1.42 -13.38 33.69
CA LYS A 563 2.20 -12.82 34.80
C LYS A 563 2.11 -13.77 35.99
N LYS A 564 3.24 -14.19 36.54
CA LYS A 564 3.25 -15.12 37.69
C LYS A 564 3.01 -14.35 38.99
N ALA A 565 2.10 -14.84 39.83
CA ALA A 565 1.94 -14.28 41.18
C ALA A 565 3.14 -14.67 42.04
N ASN A 566 3.77 -13.69 42.69
CA ASN A 566 4.93 -13.93 43.54
C ASN A 566 4.49 -14.28 44.97
N HIS A 567 5.01 -15.39 45.51
CA HIS A 567 4.92 -15.69 46.95
C HIS A 567 6.03 -15.03 47.78
N TYR A 568 6.99 -14.36 47.15
CA TYR A 568 8.11 -13.69 47.81
C TYR A 568 7.94 -12.16 47.75
N ALA A 569 7.72 -11.53 48.90
CA ALA A 569 7.46 -10.09 49.05
C ALA A 569 8.64 -9.16 48.69
N ALA A 570 9.84 -9.71 48.45
CA ALA A 570 11.09 -8.94 48.30
C ALA A 570 11.53 -8.68 46.84
N LEU A 571 10.80 -9.14 45.83
CA LEU A 571 11.13 -8.90 44.41
C LEU A 571 10.21 -7.82 43.83
N SER A 572 10.81 -6.74 43.30
CA SER A 572 10.12 -5.56 42.78
C SER A 572 9.29 -5.80 41.51
N GLN A 573 9.48 -6.93 40.81
CA GLN A 573 8.72 -7.31 39.62
C GLN A 573 8.40 -8.80 39.61
N ALA A 574 7.15 -9.13 39.26
CA ALA A 574 6.71 -10.50 39.02
C ALA A 574 7.23 -11.01 37.66
N PRO A 575 7.84 -12.21 37.60
CA PRO A 575 8.31 -12.78 36.34
C PRO A 575 7.12 -13.13 35.44
N TRP A 576 7.37 -13.04 34.15
CA TRP A 576 6.44 -13.46 33.12
C TRP A 576 6.71 -14.94 32.81
N GLU A 577 5.65 -15.67 32.51
CA GLU A 577 5.69 -17.09 32.16
C GLU A 577 4.97 -17.30 30.84
N LEU A 578 5.65 -17.96 29.91
CA LEU A 578 5.10 -18.46 28.65
C LEU A 578 4.73 -19.93 28.85
N GLU A 579 3.51 -20.31 28.51
CA GLU A 579 3.02 -21.69 28.65
C GLU A 579 2.53 -22.24 27.31
N ILE A 580 3.06 -23.41 26.96
CA ILE A 580 2.60 -24.25 25.86
C ILE A 580 1.77 -25.37 26.45
N ARG A 581 0.53 -25.46 25.96
CA ARG A 581 -0.54 -26.20 26.60
C ARG A 581 -1.42 -26.95 25.61
N ASP A 582 -1.43 -26.52 24.36
CA ASP A 582 -2.12 -27.20 23.28
C ASP A 582 -1.36 -28.46 22.86
N ARG A 583 -2.08 -29.52 22.49
CA ARG A 583 -1.47 -30.81 22.15
C ARG A 583 -0.66 -30.74 20.86
N ALA A 584 -1.17 -30.11 19.81
CA ALA A 584 -0.45 -30.00 18.54
C ALA A 584 0.82 -29.16 18.74
N SER A 585 0.70 -28.04 19.45
CA SER A 585 1.88 -27.24 19.84
C SER A 585 2.92 -28.02 20.65
N LEU A 586 2.50 -28.90 21.56
CA LEU A 586 3.41 -29.73 22.35
C LEU A 586 4.09 -30.81 21.49
N GLU A 587 3.34 -31.47 20.61
CA GLU A 587 3.87 -32.47 19.66
C GLU A 587 4.91 -31.83 18.73
N THR A 588 4.59 -30.68 18.12
CA THR A 588 5.54 -29.93 17.29
C THR A 588 6.75 -29.45 18.09
N PHE A 589 6.57 -28.97 19.32
CA PHE A 589 7.69 -28.55 20.16
C PHE A 589 8.63 -29.71 20.47
N VAL A 590 8.11 -30.89 20.81
CA VAL A 590 8.93 -32.09 21.11
C VAL A 590 9.65 -32.57 19.86
N ALA A 591 8.97 -32.60 18.71
CA ALA A 591 9.52 -33.11 17.45
C ALA A 591 10.56 -32.18 16.82
N GLU A 592 10.31 -30.86 16.80
CA GLU A 592 11.14 -29.92 16.06
C GLU A 592 12.18 -29.16 16.93
N ILE A 593 11.88 -28.88 18.20
CA ILE A 593 12.72 -28.05 19.05
C ILE A 593 13.37 -28.87 20.17
N GLY A 594 12.56 -29.48 21.04
CA GLY A 594 13.01 -30.20 22.23
C GLY A 594 13.64 -29.29 23.30
N ILE A 595 14.15 -29.91 24.38
CA ILE A 595 14.83 -29.22 25.49
C ILE A 595 16.09 -29.98 25.85
N PHE A 596 17.24 -29.36 25.62
CA PHE A 596 18.51 -29.99 25.97
C PHE A 596 18.65 -30.23 27.47
N GLY A 597 19.15 -31.42 27.82
CA GLY A 597 19.32 -31.83 29.23
C GLY A 597 18.04 -32.24 29.95
N LYS A 598 16.85 -32.15 29.33
CA LYS A 598 15.55 -32.52 29.92
C LYS A 598 14.77 -33.56 29.08
N ALA A 599 15.46 -34.38 28.29
CA ALA A 599 14.85 -35.42 27.45
C ALA A 599 13.91 -36.39 28.21
N PRO A 600 14.22 -36.89 29.42
CA PRO A 600 13.30 -37.76 30.16
C PRO A 600 11.95 -37.10 30.47
N ARG A 601 11.96 -35.79 30.78
CA ARG A 601 10.74 -35.01 31.03
C ARG A 601 9.89 -34.81 29.77
N LEU A 602 10.54 -34.70 28.61
CA LEU A 602 9.83 -34.64 27.33
C LEU A 602 9.24 -35.99 26.96
N ALA A 603 9.94 -37.10 27.24
CA ALA A 603 9.40 -38.44 27.06
C ALA A 603 8.18 -38.69 27.99
N GLU A 604 8.20 -38.19 29.23
CA GLU A 604 7.02 -38.19 30.12
C GLU A 604 5.84 -37.43 29.50
N VAL A 605 6.10 -36.26 28.89
CA VAL A 605 5.08 -35.47 28.19
C VAL A 605 4.54 -36.22 26.97
N GLU A 606 5.41 -36.79 26.14
CA GLU A 606 5.04 -37.56 24.94
C GLU A 606 4.21 -38.80 25.29
N ALA A 607 4.62 -39.57 26.30
CA ALA A 607 3.86 -40.71 26.82
C ALA A 607 2.48 -40.29 27.35
N CYS A 608 2.40 -39.16 28.05
CA CYS A 608 1.13 -38.60 28.51
C CYS A 608 0.21 -38.17 27.35
N LEU A 609 0.76 -37.70 26.23
CA LEU A 609 0.00 -37.33 25.04
C LEU A 609 -0.51 -38.57 24.28
N ALA A 610 0.29 -39.63 24.20
CA ALA A 610 -0.07 -40.89 23.55
C ALA A 610 -1.29 -41.58 24.22
N GLY A 611 -1.41 -41.51 25.55
CA GLY A 611 -2.47 -42.20 26.31
C GLY A 611 -3.84 -41.51 26.39
N LYS A 612 -4.04 -40.31 25.80
CA LYS A 612 -5.30 -39.55 25.90
C LYS A 612 -6.02 -39.37 24.56
N ARG A 613 -7.35 -39.46 24.57
CA ARG A 613 -8.21 -39.03 23.43
C ARG A 613 -7.92 -37.56 23.09
N ARG A 614 -7.85 -37.23 21.79
CA ARG A 614 -7.68 -35.84 21.31
C ARG A 614 -8.86 -34.98 21.81
N HIS A 615 -8.63 -34.13 22.81
CA HIS A 615 -9.59 -33.10 23.21
C HIS A 615 -9.18 -31.77 22.56
N SER A 616 -9.84 -31.41 21.45
CA SER A 616 -9.53 -30.25 20.59
C SER A 616 -10.19 -28.93 21.01
N ASN A 617 -10.72 -28.83 22.24
CA ASN A 617 -11.57 -27.71 22.68
C ASN A 617 -10.85 -26.37 22.92
N ARG A 618 -9.55 -26.24 22.61
CA ARG A 618 -8.80 -24.97 22.80
C ARG A 618 -8.77 -24.11 21.54
N ASP A 619 -8.46 -24.70 20.40
CA ASP A 619 -8.55 -24.06 19.09
C ASP A 619 -9.98 -24.22 18.54
N SER A 620 -10.84 -23.31 19.01
CA SER A 620 -12.26 -23.29 18.68
C SER A 620 -12.58 -22.10 17.77
N LEU A 621 -13.38 -22.36 16.76
CA LEU A 621 -13.88 -21.36 15.83
C LEU A 621 -14.88 -20.42 16.51
N PRO A 622 -15.15 -19.24 15.95
CA PRO A 622 -16.08 -18.28 16.53
C PRO A 622 -17.51 -18.82 16.59
N ALA A 623 -18.31 -18.26 17.49
CA ALA A 623 -19.71 -18.66 17.66
C ALA A 623 -20.57 -18.38 16.41
N SER A 624 -20.16 -17.45 15.54
CA SER A 624 -20.78 -17.21 14.24
C SER A 624 -20.77 -18.46 13.34
N VAL A 625 -19.72 -19.29 13.41
CA VAL A 625 -19.62 -20.54 12.65
C VAL A 625 -20.69 -21.55 13.09
N ASN A 626 -21.07 -21.54 14.38
CA ASN A 626 -22.18 -22.37 14.84
C ASN A 626 -23.50 -21.93 14.21
N ARG A 627 -23.72 -20.62 14.05
CA ARG A 627 -24.90 -20.08 13.36
C ARG A 627 -24.88 -20.47 11.88
N TYR A 628 -23.73 -20.36 11.22
CA TYR A 628 -23.54 -20.79 9.84
C TYR A 628 -23.87 -22.27 9.64
N VAL A 629 -23.29 -23.17 10.45
CA VAL A 629 -23.56 -24.61 10.38
C VAL A 629 -25.05 -24.91 10.58
N LEU A 630 -25.72 -24.19 11.49
CA LEU A 630 -27.16 -24.36 11.72
C LEU A 630 -28.01 -23.86 10.54
N ALA A 631 -27.59 -22.79 9.87
CA ALA A 631 -28.23 -22.29 8.66
C ALA A 631 -28.08 -23.30 7.51
N VAL A 632 -26.85 -23.70 7.17
CA VAL A 632 -26.56 -24.68 6.10
C VAL A 632 -27.29 -26.00 6.33
N LYS A 633 -27.34 -26.48 7.57
CA LYS A 633 -28.10 -27.68 7.95
C LYS A 633 -29.60 -27.52 7.64
N GLY A 634 -30.17 -26.34 7.88
CA GLY A 634 -31.59 -26.05 7.73
C GLY A 634 -32.48 -26.96 8.59
N ARG A 635 -33.57 -27.46 8.01
CA ARG A 635 -34.53 -28.37 8.69
C ARG A 635 -34.12 -29.84 8.69
N ARG A 636 -33.01 -30.21 8.03
CA ARG A 636 -32.57 -31.61 7.91
C ARG A 636 -32.15 -32.16 9.28
N PRO A 637 -32.69 -33.30 9.74
CA PRO A 637 -32.21 -33.90 10.99
C PRO A 637 -30.79 -34.41 10.81
N TRP A 638 -29.98 -34.34 11.86
CA TRP A 638 -28.59 -34.83 11.84
C TRP A 638 -28.49 -36.29 11.39
N SER A 639 -29.50 -37.12 11.67
CA SER A 639 -29.58 -38.51 11.23
C SER A 639 -29.60 -38.66 9.71
N SER A 640 -30.41 -37.85 9.02
CA SER A 640 -30.54 -37.90 7.56
C SER A 640 -29.24 -37.48 6.85
N LEU A 641 -28.50 -36.52 7.44
CA LEU A 641 -27.19 -36.11 6.91
C LEU A 641 -26.13 -37.20 7.10
N CYS A 642 -26.10 -37.87 8.27
CA CYS A 642 -25.19 -38.99 8.51
C CYS A 642 -25.48 -40.19 7.57
N GLU A 643 -26.76 -40.48 7.33
CA GLU A 643 -27.19 -41.54 6.39
C GLU A 643 -26.80 -41.21 4.94
N ALA A 644 -27.03 -39.96 4.50
CA ALA A 644 -26.64 -39.51 3.16
C ALA A 644 -25.12 -39.56 2.91
N ALA A 645 -24.32 -39.36 3.97
CA ALA A 645 -22.86 -39.46 3.91
C ALA A 645 -22.31 -40.88 4.16
N GLY A 646 -23.18 -41.89 4.34
CA GLY A 646 -22.78 -43.27 4.57
C GLY A 646 -22.05 -43.52 5.90
N ARG A 647 -22.33 -42.73 6.95
CA ARG A 647 -21.65 -42.81 8.26
C ARG A 647 -22.63 -43.13 9.40
N GLU A 648 -22.26 -44.07 10.26
CA GLU A 648 -22.97 -44.31 11.53
C GLU A 648 -22.79 -43.13 12.49
N ARG A 649 -23.84 -42.82 13.26
CA ARG A 649 -23.82 -41.72 14.24
C ARG A 649 -22.79 -42.01 15.34
N PRO A 650 -21.86 -41.10 15.66
CA PRO A 650 -20.99 -41.26 16.81
C PRO A 650 -21.84 -41.36 18.09
N GLU A 651 -21.76 -42.47 18.83
CA GLU A 651 -22.50 -42.66 20.08
C GLU A 651 -22.21 -41.50 21.06
N GLY A 652 -23.28 -40.82 21.49
CA GLY A 652 -23.22 -39.74 22.49
C GLY A 652 -22.94 -38.32 21.98
N SER A 653 -22.90 -38.06 20.66
CA SER A 653 -22.65 -36.72 20.12
C SER A 653 -23.94 -35.88 19.99
N ASN A 654 -24.42 -35.31 21.09
CA ASN A 654 -25.32 -34.15 20.99
C ASN A 654 -24.48 -32.93 20.61
N LEU A 655 -24.50 -32.55 19.32
CA LEU A 655 -23.93 -31.29 18.84
C LEU A 655 -24.77 -30.13 19.39
N HIS A 656 -24.45 -29.68 20.60
CA HIS A 656 -25.04 -28.49 21.22
C HIS A 656 -24.48 -27.24 20.51
N LEU A 657 -25.07 -26.90 19.37
CA LEU A 657 -24.75 -25.68 18.60
C LEU A 657 -25.71 -24.54 18.90
N ASN A 658 -26.84 -24.81 19.56
CA ASN A 658 -27.87 -23.84 19.94
C ASN A 658 -28.22 -23.91 21.45
N GLY A 659 -28.89 -22.86 21.93
CA GLY A 659 -29.38 -22.76 23.31
C GLY A 659 -28.29 -22.43 24.36
N ARG A 660 -28.66 -22.49 25.65
CA ARG A 660 -27.77 -22.13 26.79
C ARG A 660 -26.51 -22.99 26.92
N SER A 661 -26.46 -24.14 26.23
CA SER A 661 -25.31 -25.07 26.24
C SER A 661 -24.51 -25.04 24.94
N ALA A 662 -24.72 -24.04 24.07
CA ALA A 662 -24.00 -23.89 22.81
C ALA A 662 -22.48 -23.80 23.04
N ARG A 663 -21.71 -24.62 22.30
CA ARG A 663 -20.23 -24.61 22.36
C ARG A 663 -19.65 -24.31 21.00
N CYS A 664 -18.65 -23.43 20.95
CA CYS A 664 -17.87 -23.18 19.75
C CYS A 664 -17.29 -24.49 19.18
N LEU A 665 -17.36 -24.63 17.86
CA LEU A 665 -16.83 -25.80 17.15
C LEU A 665 -15.30 -25.84 17.19
N SER A 666 -14.73 -26.99 17.53
CA SER A 666 -13.30 -27.26 17.29
C SER A 666 -13.05 -27.47 15.79
N ARG A 667 -11.86 -27.18 15.29
CA ARG A 667 -11.47 -27.43 13.89
C ARG A 667 -11.71 -28.86 13.41
N SER A 668 -11.43 -29.87 14.24
CA SER A 668 -11.68 -31.27 13.86
C SER A 668 -13.17 -31.54 13.59
N ARG A 669 -14.05 -31.01 14.45
CA ARG A 669 -15.50 -31.09 14.27
C ARG A 669 -15.98 -30.23 13.10
N ALA A 670 -15.35 -29.09 12.85
CA ALA A 670 -15.66 -28.27 11.68
C ALA A 670 -15.31 -29.00 10.38
N ALA A 671 -14.17 -29.70 10.32
CA ALA A 671 -13.79 -30.55 9.19
C ALA A 671 -14.72 -31.75 9.02
N GLU A 672 -15.10 -32.42 10.11
CA GLU A 672 -16.11 -33.49 10.08
C GLU A 672 -17.45 -32.99 9.53
N LEU A 673 -17.88 -31.79 9.96
CA LEU A 673 -19.10 -31.14 9.46
C LEU A 673 -18.97 -30.66 8.02
N ALA A 674 -17.79 -30.20 7.60
CA ALA A 674 -17.52 -29.82 6.22
C ALA A 674 -17.70 -31.01 5.27
N THR A 675 -17.15 -32.18 5.63
CA THR A 675 -17.34 -33.41 4.86
C THR A 675 -18.79 -33.90 4.91
N LEU A 676 -19.49 -33.70 6.03
CA LEU A 676 -20.88 -34.13 6.18
C LEU A 676 -21.86 -33.24 5.40
N LEU A 677 -21.57 -31.94 5.31
CA LEU A 677 -22.42 -30.94 4.66
C LEU A 677 -21.99 -30.64 3.21
N ASP A 678 -20.87 -31.22 2.76
CA ASP A 678 -20.21 -30.93 1.49
C ASP A 678 -19.95 -29.43 1.30
N ASP A 679 -19.32 -28.82 2.32
CA ASP A 679 -19.20 -27.38 2.46
C ASP A 679 -17.73 -26.91 2.43
N ASP A 680 -17.37 -26.24 1.34
CA ASP A 680 -16.02 -25.73 1.08
C ASP A 680 -15.59 -24.64 2.06
N TYR A 681 -16.53 -23.81 2.53
CA TYR A 681 -16.27 -22.78 3.55
C TYR A 681 -15.70 -23.45 4.81
N LEU A 682 -16.39 -24.46 5.33
CA LEU A 682 -16.06 -25.08 6.61
C LEU A 682 -14.76 -25.87 6.47
N ALA A 683 -14.50 -26.44 5.29
CA ALA A 683 -13.24 -27.07 4.96
C ALA A 683 -12.09 -26.06 5.02
N ARG A 684 -12.21 -24.90 4.33
CA ARG A 684 -11.20 -23.83 4.35
C ARG A 684 -10.99 -23.27 5.76
N LEU A 685 -12.07 -23.00 6.50
CA LEU A 685 -11.98 -22.44 7.85
C LEU A 685 -11.37 -23.44 8.84
N ALA A 686 -11.63 -24.75 8.68
CA ALA A 686 -11.01 -25.79 9.49
C ALA A 686 -9.50 -25.94 9.24
N ASP A 687 -9.05 -25.74 7.99
CA ASP A 687 -7.64 -25.78 7.58
C ASP A 687 -6.93 -24.40 7.62
N SER A 688 -7.64 -23.35 8.00
CA SER A 688 -7.12 -21.97 7.99
C SER A 688 -5.86 -21.75 8.86
N ASP A 689 -5.03 -20.79 8.46
CA ASP A 689 -3.83 -20.34 9.18
C ASP A 689 -4.15 -19.41 10.36
N LEU A 690 -5.42 -19.28 10.73
CA LEU A 690 -5.89 -18.36 11.77
C LEU A 690 -6.09 -19.06 13.12
N TYR A 691 -6.07 -18.28 14.19
CA TYR A 691 -6.49 -18.67 15.52
C TYR A 691 -7.39 -17.56 16.04
N TRP A 692 -8.51 -17.92 16.65
CA TRP A 692 -9.49 -16.95 17.13
C TRP A 692 -9.24 -16.66 18.60
N ASP A 693 -8.49 -15.60 18.86
CA ASP A 693 -8.07 -15.23 20.21
C ASP A 693 -9.02 -14.21 20.84
N GLU A 694 -9.26 -14.35 22.14
CA GLU A 694 -10.19 -13.51 22.88
C GLU A 694 -9.51 -12.19 23.30
N ILE A 695 -10.16 -11.05 23.11
CA ILE A 695 -9.70 -9.76 23.62
C ILE A 695 -9.89 -9.76 25.14
N VAL A 696 -8.82 -9.55 25.89
CA VAL A 696 -8.87 -9.53 27.37
C VAL A 696 -8.73 -8.14 27.96
N GLU A 697 -8.27 -7.17 27.17
CA GLU A 697 -8.05 -5.79 27.61
C GLU A 697 -8.00 -4.86 26.41
N ILE A 698 -8.68 -3.71 26.54
CA ILE A 698 -8.59 -2.56 25.63
C ILE A 698 -8.31 -1.34 26.51
N THR A 699 -7.16 -0.69 26.37
CA THR A 699 -6.76 0.47 27.21
C THR A 699 -6.30 1.64 26.36
N PRO A 700 -6.79 2.87 26.61
CA PRO A 700 -6.30 4.07 25.92
C PRO A 700 -4.85 4.39 26.30
N LEU A 701 -4.04 4.78 25.33
CA LEU A 701 -2.64 5.22 25.48
C LEU A 701 -2.44 6.71 25.15
N GLY A 702 -3.51 7.42 24.80
CA GLY A 702 -3.47 8.83 24.38
C GLY A 702 -2.82 9.02 23.01
N LEU A 703 -2.36 10.25 22.74
CA LEU A 703 -1.77 10.65 21.46
C LEU A 703 -0.40 9.99 21.25
N GLN A 704 -0.30 9.14 20.23
CA GLN A 704 0.92 8.45 19.83
C GLN A 704 1.15 8.66 18.33
N GLN A 705 2.42 8.62 17.91
CA GLN A 705 2.75 8.63 16.48
C GLN A 705 2.17 7.37 15.82
N VAL A 706 1.52 7.51 14.67
CA VAL A 706 0.87 6.41 13.94
C VAL A 706 1.21 6.44 12.46
N TYR A 707 1.12 5.26 11.85
CA TYR A 707 1.41 5.03 10.45
C TYR A 707 0.30 4.17 9.84
N ASP A 708 0.15 4.28 8.53
CA ASP A 708 -0.75 3.45 7.73
C ASP A 708 -0.03 2.89 6.50
N LEU A 709 -0.46 1.70 6.07
CA LEU A 709 0.11 0.96 4.95
C LEU A 709 -1.02 0.53 4.02
N THR A 710 -0.90 0.81 2.73
CA THR A 710 -1.80 0.27 1.70
C THR A 710 -1.20 -0.95 1.06
N VAL A 711 -2.01 -2.00 0.90
CA VAL A 711 -1.63 -3.23 0.22
C VAL A 711 -2.64 -3.54 -0.87
N ASP A 712 -2.14 -3.80 -2.08
CA ASP A 712 -2.96 -4.08 -3.25
C ASP A 712 -3.58 -5.48 -3.17
N GLY A 713 -4.78 -5.63 -3.73
CA GLY A 713 -5.55 -6.86 -3.79
C GLY A 713 -6.22 -7.25 -2.46
N THR A 714 -5.43 -7.62 -1.44
CA THR A 714 -5.96 -8.17 -0.17
C THR A 714 -6.40 -7.10 0.83
N HIS A 715 -5.88 -5.87 0.70
CA HIS A 715 -6.19 -4.70 1.54
C HIS A 715 -6.09 -4.95 3.05
N ASN A 716 -5.28 -5.92 3.46
CA ASN A 716 -5.04 -6.29 4.84
C ASN A 716 -3.59 -6.74 5.03
N PHE A 717 -3.07 -6.69 6.26
CA PHE A 717 -1.74 -7.18 6.59
C PHE A 717 -1.66 -7.70 8.03
N VAL A 718 -0.53 -8.31 8.40
CA VAL A 718 -0.26 -8.80 9.77
C VAL A 718 0.72 -7.86 10.48
N ALA A 719 0.29 -7.30 11.61
CA ALA A 719 1.12 -6.51 12.51
C ALA A 719 1.01 -7.02 13.96
N GLU A 720 2.13 -7.09 14.69
CA GLU A 720 2.19 -7.61 16.07
C GLU A 720 1.54 -8.99 16.28
N ASP A 721 1.55 -9.82 15.22
CA ASP A 721 0.87 -11.11 15.13
C ASP A 721 -0.67 -10.99 15.16
N ILE A 722 -1.27 -9.96 14.54
CA ILE A 722 -2.72 -9.72 14.41
C ILE A 722 -3.05 -9.18 12.99
N CYS A 723 -4.19 -9.57 12.41
CA CYS A 723 -4.61 -9.15 11.05
C CYS A 723 -5.42 -7.83 11.05
N VAL A 724 -5.16 -6.93 10.08
CA VAL A 724 -5.64 -5.51 10.02
C VAL A 724 -6.02 -5.02 8.58
N HIS A 725 -6.91 -4.02 8.31
CA HIS A 725 -7.51 -3.71 6.95
C HIS A 725 -7.80 -2.20 6.58
N ASN A 726 -7.92 -1.77 5.28
CA ASN A 726 -8.08 -0.35 4.71
C ASN A 726 -9.52 0.07 4.16
N THR A 727 -9.93 1.37 3.94
CA THR A 727 -11.36 1.88 3.67
C THR A 727 -11.66 2.69 2.36
N THR A 728 -12.97 2.84 2.02
CA THR A 728 -13.72 3.32 0.82
C THR A 728 -14.88 4.35 1.06
N PHE A 729 -14.86 5.58 0.53
CA PHE A 729 -16.04 6.51 0.48
C PHE A 729 -16.61 6.66 -0.94
N ALA A 730 -15.73 6.78 -1.93
CA ALA A 730 -16.09 7.16 -3.29
C ALA A 730 -17.00 6.17 -4.04
N MET A 731 -16.95 4.89 -3.66
CA MET A 731 -17.74 3.86 -4.34
C MET A 731 -19.25 3.97 -4.10
N ASN A 732 -19.69 4.51 -2.97
CA ASN A 732 -21.13 4.67 -2.74
C ASN A 732 -21.75 5.73 -3.65
N LEU A 733 -21.00 6.78 -4.02
CA LEU A 733 -21.49 7.78 -4.98
C LEU A 733 -21.73 7.16 -6.36
N VAL A 734 -20.82 6.30 -6.81
CA VAL A 734 -20.96 5.56 -8.07
C VAL A 734 -22.14 4.60 -8.01
N GLU A 735 -22.31 3.87 -6.91
CA GLU A 735 -23.46 2.97 -6.70
C GLU A 735 -24.78 3.71 -6.88
N HIS A 736 -24.95 4.87 -6.24
CA HIS A 736 -26.18 5.65 -6.34
C HIS A 736 -26.39 6.24 -7.73
N ALA A 737 -25.34 6.73 -8.39
CA ALA A 737 -25.41 7.22 -9.77
C ALA A 737 -25.86 6.15 -10.78
N VAL A 738 -25.32 4.93 -10.65
CA VAL A 738 -25.68 3.77 -11.51
C VAL A 738 -27.14 3.36 -11.31
N ILE A 739 -27.67 3.51 -10.09
CA ILE A 739 -29.06 3.14 -9.79
C ILE A 739 -30.04 4.22 -10.26
N ALA A 740 -29.71 5.48 -10.00
CA ALA A 740 -30.56 6.63 -10.28
C ALA A 740 -30.64 6.97 -11.78
N SER A 741 -29.66 6.54 -12.59
CA SER A 741 -29.63 6.82 -14.03
C SER A 741 -29.62 5.53 -14.86
N ASP A 742 -30.14 5.64 -16.08
CA ASP A 742 -30.01 4.60 -17.12
C ASP A 742 -28.89 4.92 -18.14
N LYS A 743 -28.26 6.10 -17.99
CA LYS A 743 -27.10 6.50 -18.77
C LYS A 743 -25.84 5.77 -18.28
N PRO A 744 -24.84 5.57 -19.15
CA PRO A 744 -23.64 4.87 -18.74
C PRO A 744 -22.79 5.65 -17.72
N VAL A 745 -22.21 4.94 -16.75
CA VAL A 745 -21.27 5.47 -15.77
C VAL A 745 -19.89 4.87 -16.03
N MET A 746 -18.86 5.71 -16.07
CA MET A 746 -17.48 5.31 -16.32
C MET A 746 -16.64 5.48 -15.05
N VAL A 747 -15.89 4.44 -14.65
CA VAL A 747 -14.99 4.46 -13.48
C VAL A 747 -13.57 4.13 -13.93
N PHE A 748 -12.63 5.04 -13.67
CA PHE A 748 -11.21 4.83 -13.84
C PHE A 748 -10.57 4.56 -12.47
N SER A 749 -10.15 3.32 -12.23
CA SER A 749 -9.52 2.94 -10.97
C SER A 749 -8.04 2.63 -11.19
N MET A 750 -7.18 3.56 -10.80
CA MET A 750 -5.74 3.40 -10.93
C MET A 750 -5.11 2.82 -9.65
N GLU A 751 -5.86 2.81 -8.54
CA GLU A 751 -5.43 2.21 -7.26
C GLU A 751 -5.96 0.78 -7.08
N MET A 752 -7.12 0.43 -7.65
CA MET A 752 -7.79 -0.83 -7.36
C MET A 752 -8.22 -1.64 -8.59
N PRO A 753 -8.09 -2.98 -8.56
CA PRO A 753 -8.63 -3.85 -9.60
C PRO A 753 -10.15 -3.76 -9.71
N ALA A 754 -10.68 -3.90 -10.92
CA ALA A 754 -12.12 -3.79 -11.19
C ALA A 754 -12.96 -4.81 -10.38
N GLU A 755 -12.48 -6.05 -10.22
CA GLU A 755 -13.16 -7.10 -9.45
C GLU A 755 -13.36 -6.71 -7.98
N SER A 756 -12.34 -6.11 -7.37
CA SER A 756 -12.39 -5.67 -5.97
C SER A 756 -13.39 -4.53 -5.76
N LEU A 757 -13.54 -3.64 -6.75
CA LEU A 757 -14.56 -2.60 -6.73
C LEU A 757 -15.97 -3.18 -6.88
N MET A 758 -16.16 -4.16 -7.77
CA MET A 758 -17.46 -4.82 -7.96
C MET A 758 -17.93 -5.56 -6.70
N LEU A 759 -17.04 -6.27 -6.01
CA LEU A 759 -17.37 -6.95 -4.75
C LEU A 759 -17.79 -5.95 -3.65
N ARG A 760 -17.14 -4.77 -3.61
CA ARG A 760 -17.49 -3.67 -2.71
C ARG A 760 -18.89 -3.13 -3.01
N MET A 761 -19.19 -2.88 -4.29
CA MET A 761 -20.52 -2.43 -4.71
C MET A 761 -21.60 -3.45 -4.37
N LEU A 762 -21.37 -4.74 -4.61
CA LEU A 762 -22.33 -5.80 -4.28
C LEU A 762 -22.58 -5.91 -2.76
N SER A 763 -21.53 -5.75 -1.96
CA SER A 763 -21.64 -5.71 -0.49
C SER A 763 -22.46 -4.52 -0.01
N SER A 764 -22.17 -3.32 -0.52
CA SER A 764 -22.87 -2.10 -0.15
C SER A 764 -24.35 -2.12 -0.57
N LEU A 765 -24.63 -2.51 -1.83
CA LEU A 765 -25.99 -2.60 -2.36
C LEU A 765 -26.81 -3.72 -1.70
N GLY A 766 -26.21 -4.88 -1.51
CA GLY A 766 -26.86 -6.00 -0.82
C GLY A 766 -27.02 -5.78 0.69
N ARG A 767 -26.36 -4.75 1.26
CA ARG A 767 -26.19 -4.58 2.72
C ARG A 767 -25.68 -5.87 3.37
N ILE A 768 -24.76 -6.53 2.68
CA ILE A 768 -24.10 -7.76 3.11
C ILE A 768 -22.73 -7.37 3.60
N ASP A 769 -22.26 -8.00 4.68
CA ASP A 769 -20.92 -7.76 5.19
C ASP A 769 -19.88 -7.95 4.07
N GLN A 770 -19.01 -6.97 3.88
CA GLN A 770 -18.00 -7.00 2.81
C GLN A 770 -17.11 -8.24 2.91
N THR A 771 -16.82 -8.66 4.13
CA THR A 771 -16.04 -9.87 4.39
C THR A 771 -16.77 -11.09 3.84
N ARG A 772 -18.10 -11.17 4.02
CA ARG A 772 -18.90 -12.32 3.58
C ARG A 772 -19.02 -12.38 2.07
N VAL A 773 -19.21 -11.24 1.40
CA VAL A 773 -19.26 -11.19 -0.07
C VAL A 773 -17.90 -11.58 -0.66
N ARG A 774 -16.81 -11.05 -0.11
CA ARG A 774 -15.45 -11.33 -0.60
C ARG A 774 -15.04 -12.79 -0.39
N THR A 775 -15.39 -13.37 0.76
CA THR A 775 -15.04 -14.76 1.08
C THR A 775 -16.03 -15.79 0.51
N GLY A 776 -17.12 -15.36 -0.13
CA GLY A 776 -18.19 -16.24 -0.66
C GLY A 776 -19.08 -16.87 0.43
N GLN A 777 -19.04 -16.30 1.63
CA GLN A 777 -19.56 -16.85 2.87
C GLN A 777 -20.95 -16.29 3.22
N LEU A 778 -21.89 -16.44 2.29
CA LEU A 778 -23.22 -15.85 2.38
C LEU A 778 -24.15 -16.74 3.21
N GLU A 779 -24.89 -16.15 4.15
CA GLU A 779 -25.99 -16.83 4.85
C GLU A 779 -27.18 -17.02 3.89
N ASP A 780 -28.12 -17.93 4.21
CA ASP A 780 -29.33 -18.16 3.38
C ASP A 780 -30.15 -16.88 3.18
N GLU A 781 -30.04 -15.90 4.09
CA GLU A 781 -30.67 -14.58 3.98
C GLU A 781 -29.86 -13.59 3.11
N ASP A 782 -28.55 -13.81 2.97
CA ASP A 782 -27.66 -12.97 2.17
C ASP A 782 -27.75 -13.33 0.68
N TRP A 783 -28.03 -14.60 0.34
CA TRP A 783 -28.22 -15.02 -1.06
C TRP A 783 -29.33 -14.25 -1.78
N PRO A 784 -30.56 -14.12 -1.24
CA PRO A 784 -31.59 -13.26 -1.84
C PRO A 784 -31.15 -11.81 -1.99
N ARG A 785 -30.41 -11.27 -1.02
CA ARG A 785 -29.91 -9.88 -1.07
C ARG A 785 -28.84 -9.69 -2.13
N LEU A 786 -27.92 -10.66 -2.27
CA LEU A 786 -26.89 -10.64 -3.29
C LEU A 786 -27.51 -10.80 -4.68
N THR A 787 -28.42 -11.76 -4.86
CA THR A 787 -29.16 -11.93 -6.11
C THR A 787 -29.94 -10.68 -6.46
N SER A 788 -30.54 -10.02 -5.46
CA SER A 788 -31.21 -8.73 -5.67
C SER A 788 -30.23 -7.64 -6.13
N ALA A 789 -29.06 -7.52 -5.48
CA ALA A 789 -28.03 -6.56 -5.87
C ALA A 789 -27.46 -6.84 -7.27
N VAL A 790 -27.22 -8.11 -7.61
CA VAL A 790 -26.77 -8.54 -8.94
C VAL A 790 -27.83 -8.23 -9.99
N ASN A 791 -29.10 -8.55 -9.74
CA ASN A 791 -30.19 -8.22 -10.65
C ASN A 791 -30.35 -6.72 -10.86
N LEU A 792 -30.12 -5.94 -9.81
CA LEU A 792 -30.20 -4.48 -9.86
C LEU A 792 -29.07 -3.87 -10.69
N LEU A 793 -27.88 -4.50 -10.72
CA LEU A 793 -26.74 -4.09 -11.55
C LEU A 793 -26.76 -4.68 -12.96
N LYS A 794 -27.39 -5.82 -13.19
CA LYS A 794 -27.34 -6.58 -14.44
C LYS A 794 -27.77 -5.76 -15.67
N ASP A 795 -28.80 -4.94 -15.50
CA ASP A 795 -29.39 -4.15 -16.58
C ASP A 795 -28.82 -2.72 -16.63
N LYS A 796 -27.82 -2.41 -15.79
CA LYS A 796 -27.21 -1.08 -15.69
C LYS A 796 -25.89 -1.00 -16.47
N GLN A 797 -25.63 0.16 -17.05
CA GLN A 797 -24.47 0.41 -17.90
C GLN A 797 -23.31 0.98 -17.07
N LEU A 798 -22.57 0.12 -16.37
CA LEU A 798 -21.36 0.49 -15.62
C LEU A 798 -20.11 -0.04 -16.34
N PHE A 799 -19.16 0.86 -16.63
CA PHE A 799 -17.88 0.53 -17.24
C PHE A 799 -16.75 0.86 -16.26
N ILE A 800 -15.89 -0.11 -15.97
CA ILE A 800 -14.73 0.04 -15.09
C ILE A 800 -13.45 -0.22 -15.90
N ASP A 801 -12.48 0.67 -15.75
CA ASP A 801 -11.16 0.59 -16.37
C ASP A 801 -10.10 0.70 -15.27
N ASP A 802 -9.35 -0.38 -15.06
CA ASP A 802 -8.33 -0.50 -14.02
C ASP A 802 -6.90 -0.31 -14.53
N THR A 803 -6.74 0.34 -15.68
CA THR A 803 -5.42 0.65 -16.24
C THR A 803 -4.69 1.70 -15.38
N ALA A 804 -3.51 1.35 -14.88
CA ALA A 804 -2.69 2.26 -14.08
C ALA A 804 -2.10 3.42 -14.90
N ALA A 805 -1.84 4.55 -14.24
CA ALA A 805 -1.09 5.70 -14.77
C ALA A 805 -1.61 6.28 -16.10
N LEU A 806 -2.94 6.31 -16.31
CA LEU A 806 -3.53 6.88 -17.52
C LEU A 806 -3.34 8.39 -17.63
N SER A 807 -3.06 8.86 -18.84
CA SER A 807 -3.09 10.28 -19.17
C SER A 807 -4.52 10.77 -19.44
N PRO A 808 -4.83 12.07 -19.24
CA PRO A 808 -6.15 12.63 -19.57
C PRO A 808 -6.56 12.44 -21.04
N ASN A 809 -5.60 12.38 -21.97
CA ASN A 809 -5.87 12.20 -23.39
C ASN A 809 -6.26 10.76 -23.73
N GLU A 810 -5.59 9.77 -23.14
CA GLU A 810 -5.98 8.36 -23.28
C GLU A 810 -7.37 8.13 -22.69
N MET A 811 -7.63 8.73 -21.51
CA MET A 811 -8.95 8.71 -20.88
C MET A 811 -10.02 9.29 -21.81
N ARG A 812 -9.76 10.44 -22.44
CA ARG A 812 -10.66 11.05 -23.45
C ARG A 812 -10.99 10.08 -24.56
N SER A 813 -9.99 9.38 -25.12
CA SER A 813 -10.18 8.42 -26.20
C SER A 813 -11.12 7.27 -25.79
N ARG A 814 -10.88 6.70 -24.60
CA ARG A 814 -11.71 5.62 -24.04
C ARG A 814 -13.15 6.06 -23.78
N ILE A 815 -13.33 7.27 -23.22
CA ILE A 815 -14.66 7.88 -23.01
C ILE A 815 -15.39 8.06 -24.36
N ARG A 816 -14.73 8.62 -25.38
CA ARG A 816 -15.35 8.82 -26.71
C ARG A 816 -15.84 7.50 -27.32
N ARG A 817 -15.08 6.42 -27.12
CA ARG A 817 -15.49 5.08 -27.58
C ARG A 817 -16.78 4.63 -26.90
N VAL A 818 -16.85 4.72 -25.57
CA VAL A 818 -18.06 4.36 -24.81
C VAL A 818 -19.24 5.24 -25.20
N VAL A 819 -19.04 6.56 -25.34
CA VAL A 819 -20.11 7.49 -25.74
C VAL A 819 -20.63 7.19 -27.15
N ARG A 820 -19.75 6.80 -28.07
CA ARG A 820 -20.13 6.43 -29.44
C ARG A 820 -20.95 5.13 -29.50
N GLU A 821 -20.63 4.17 -28.64
CA GLU A 821 -21.28 2.85 -28.61
C GLU A 821 -22.56 2.84 -27.75
N HIS A 822 -22.58 3.61 -26.65
CA HIS A 822 -23.59 3.53 -25.58
C HIS A 822 -24.32 4.84 -25.27
N GLY A 823 -23.95 5.96 -25.92
CA GLY A 823 -24.57 7.27 -25.72
C GLY A 823 -23.96 8.10 -24.58
N ASN A 824 -24.62 9.21 -24.23
CA ASN A 824 -24.08 10.20 -23.29
C ASN A 824 -23.93 9.64 -21.87
N LEU A 825 -22.79 9.91 -21.23
CA LEU A 825 -22.48 9.45 -19.87
C LEU A 825 -23.32 10.19 -18.80
N ALA A 826 -23.62 9.47 -17.72
CA ALA A 826 -24.16 10.05 -16.49
C ALA A 826 -23.06 10.64 -15.60
N LEU A 827 -21.96 9.90 -15.43
CA LEU A 827 -20.91 10.24 -14.47
C LEU A 827 -19.57 9.65 -14.93
N ILE A 828 -18.50 10.40 -14.70
CA ILE A 828 -17.11 9.90 -14.81
C ILE A 828 -16.47 9.96 -13.43
N MET A 829 -15.93 8.84 -12.95
CA MET A 829 -15.28 8.71 -11.66
C MET A 829 -13.79 8.39 -11.84
N ILE A 830 -12.90 9.03 -11.08
CA ILE A 830 -11.44 8.85 -11.16
C ILE A 830 -10.84 8.63 -9.75
N ASP A 831 -10.17 7.49 -9.56
CA ASP A 831 -9.54 7.07 -8.30
C ASP A 831 -8.05 6.70 -8.49
N TYR A 832 -7.07 7.52 -8.08
CA TYR A 832 -7.13 8.92 -7.65
C TYR A 832 -6.25 9.80 -8.55
N LEU A 833 -6.54 11.11 -8.58
CA LEU A 833 -5.97 12.08 -9.52
C LEU A 833 -4.44 12.09 -9.52
N GLN A 834 -3.81 11.92 -8.35
CA GLN A 834 -2.35 11.91 -8.22
C GLN A 834 -1.66 10.64 -8.75
N LEU A 835 -2.37 9.64 -9.28
CA LEU A 835 -1.75 8.52 -10.00
C LEU A 835 -1.64 8.74 -11.50
N MET A 836 -2.32 9.77 -12.04
CA MET A 836 -2.24 10.12 -13.45
C MET A 836 -0.84 10.64 -13.79
N GLN A 837 -0.42 10.39 -15.03
CA GLN A 837 0.87 10.80 -15.57
C GLN A 837 0.70 11.47 -16.93
N ILE A 838 1.45 12.57 -17.14
CA ILE A 838 1.57 13.21 -18.46
C ILE A 838 3.00 13.01 -18.97
N PRO A 839 3.19 12.35 -20.13
CA PRO A 839 4.52 12.19 -20.74
C PRO A 839 5.21 13.55 -20.94
N GLY A 840 6.43 13.70 -20.41
CA GLY A 840 7.25 14.91 -20.57
C GLY A 840 7.33 15.83 -19.34
N PHE A 841 6.57 15.57 -18.27
CA PHE A 841 6.65 16.31 -17.00
C PHE A 841 7.35 15.46 -15.92
N SER A 842 8.68 15.42 -15.88
CA SER A 842 9.42 14.62 -14.87
C SER A 842 9.84 15.39 -13.61
N GLU A 843 9.89 16.73 -13.64
CA GLU A 843 10.47 17.53 -12.54
C GLU A 843 9.49 18.47 -11.82
N ASN A 844 8.31 18.78 -12.39
CA ASN A 844 7.38 19.77 -11.83
C ASN A 844 5.95 19.23 -11.66
N ARG A 845 5.75 18.46 -10.58
CA ARG A 845 4.45 17.80 -10.28
C ARG A 845 3.29 18.78 -10.14
N THR A 846 3.51 19.96 -9.58
CA THR A 846 2.48 21.01 -9.46
C THR A 846 1.97 21.46 -10.83
N GLY A 847 2.88 21.62 -11.80
CA GLY A 847 2.52 21.97 -13.17
C GLY A 847 1.76 20.85 -13.87
N GLU A 848 2.18 19.61 -13.66
CA GLU A 848 1.52 18.42 -14.21
C GLU A 848 0.07 18.28 -13.70
N ILE A 849 -0.13 18.39 -12.38
CA ILE A 849 -1.45 18.34 -11.75
C ILE A 849 -2.35 19.48 -12.24
N SER A 850 -1.78 20.66 -12.48
CA SER A 850 -2.53 21.81 -13.02
C SER A 850 -3.06 21.52 -14.43
N GLU A 851 -2.26 20.87 -15.26
CA GLU A 851 -2.66 20.49 -16.61
C GLU A 851 -3.69 19.36 -16.61
N ILE A 852 -3.54 18.39 -15.69
CA ILE A 852 -4.52 17.33 -15.45
C ILE A 852 -5.87 17.96 -15.06
N SER A 853 -5.89 18.84 -14.06
CA SER A 853 -7.09 19.52 -13.57
C SER A 853 -7.86 20.24 -14.68
N ARG A 854 -7.17 21.07 -15.48
CA ARG A 854 -7.76 21.75 -16.65
C ARG A 854 -8.30 20.78 -17.68
N SER A 855 -7.56 19.71 -17.95
CA SER A 855 -7.98 18.67 -18.89
C SER A 855 -9.24 17.96 -18.42
N LEU A 856 -9.36 17.65 -17.12
CA LEU A 856 -10.56 17.04 -16.52
C LEU A 856 -11.76 17.97 -16.60
N LYS A 857 -11.60 19.28 -16.33
CA LYS A 857 -12.69 20.26 -16.53
C LYS A 857 -13.08 20.37 -18.00
N GLY A 858 -12.11 20.27 -18.91
CA GLY A 858 -12.35 20.18 -20.35
C GLY A 858 -13.18 18.95 -20.72
N LEU A 859 -12.88 17.78 -20.14
CA LEU A 859 -13.64 16.55 -20.33
C LEU A 859 -15.09 16.68 -19.83
N ALA A 860 -15.29 17.26 -18.64
CA ALA A 860 -16.62 17.47 -18.09
C ALA A 860 -17.50 18.30 -19.06
N LYS A 861 -16.95 19.41 -19.59
CA LYS A 861 -17.64 20.26 -20.56
C LYS A 861 -17.85 19.59 -21.92
N GLU A 862 -16.88 18.81 -22.39
CA GLU A 862 -16.95 18.14 -23.68
C GLU A 862 -18.06 17.08 -23.72
N PHE A 863 -18.18 16.28 -22.66
CA PHE A 863 -19.16 15.19 -22.59
C PHE A 863 -20.47 15.58 -21.88
N GLY A 864 -20.55 16.79 -21.32
CA GLY A 864 -21.75 17.28 -20.66
C GLY A 864 -22.16 16.44 -19.45
N CYS A 865 -21.19 15.88 -18.71
CA CYS A 865 -21.44 15.04 -17.54
C CYS A 865 -20.55 15.46 -16.36
N PRO A 866 -20.97 15.25 -15.10
CA PRO A 866 -20.13 15.45 -13.94
C PRO A 866 -18.90 14.53 -13.97
N VAL A 867 -17.73 15.09 -13.63
CA VAL A 867 -16.48 14.36 -13.43
C VAL A 867 -16.13 14.44 -11.95
N VAL A 868 -16.15 13.30 -11.25
CA VAL A 868 -15.74 13.18 -9.86
C VAL A 868 -14.32 12.63 -9.81
N ALA A 869 -13.40 13.38 -9.21
CA ALA A 869 -12.02 12.96 -9.03
C ALA A 869 -11.62 12.95 -7.54
N LEU A 870 -10.99 11.86 -7.11
CA LEU A 870 -10.44 11.75 -5.76
C LEU A 870 -9.10 12.43 -5.67
N SER A 871 -8.91 13.19 -4.60
CA SER A 871 -7.66 13.87 -4.31
C SER A 871 -7.22 13.65 -2.86
N GLN A 872 -5.95 13.31 -2.66
CA GLN A 872 -5.38 13.20 -1.33
C GLN A 872 -4.99 14.58 -0.75
N LEU A 873 -5.16 14.72 0.56
CA LEU A 873 -4.80 15.93 1.31
C LEU A 873 -3.35 15.91 1.84
N ASN A 874 -2.74 17.10 1.95
CA ASN A 874 -1.44 17.34 2.56
C ASN A 874 -1.41 16.94 4.04
N ARG A 875 -0.23 16.48 4.49
CA ARG A 875 0.01 16.04 5.87
C ARG A 875 0.02 17.20 6.90
N SER A 876 0.17 18.46 6.44
CA SER A 876 0.16 19.67 7.29
C SER A 876 -1.15 19.87 8.06
N LEU A 877 -2.25 19.34 7.54
CA LEU A 877 -3.57 19.39 8.16
C LEU A 877 -3.57 18.85 9.60
N GLU A 878 -2.84 17.78 9.87
CA GLU A 878 -2.86 17.05 11.15
C GLU A 878 -2.12 17.77 12.28
N GLN A 879 -1.25 18.71 11.94
CA GLN A 879 -0.53 19.55 12.90
C GLN A 879 -1.40 20.69 13.44
N ARG A 880 -2.54 20.95 12.80
CA ARG A 880 -3.46 22.01 13.21
C ARG A 880 -4.33 21.54 14.38
N PRO A 881 -4.67 22.45 15.31
CA PRO A 881 -5.57 22.14 16.41
C PRO A 881 -6.98 21.76 15.91
N ASN A 882 -7.44 22.37 14.82
CA ASN A 882 -8.65 21.96 14.10
C ASN A 882 -8.24 21.12 12.88
N LYS A 883 -8.64 19.85 12.87
CA LYS A 883 -8.28 18.86 11.83
C LYS A 883 -9.31 18.78 10.70
N ARG A 884 -10.32 19.65 10.69
CA ARG A 884 -11.24 19.78 9.57
C ARG A 884 -10.46 20.28 8.34
N PRO A 885 -10.50 19.58 7.19
CA PRO A 885 -9.81 20.01 6.00
C PRO A 885 -10.30 21.34 5.45
N VAL A 886 -9.37 22.12 4.91
CA VAL A 886 -9.67 23.37 4.19
C VAL A 886 -8.93 23.39 2.86
N MET A 887 -9.24 24.35 1.99
CA MET A 887 -8.67 24.42 0.63
C MET A 887 -7.14 24.37 0.56
N SER A 888 -6.45 25.02 1.50
CA SER A 888 -4.99 25.01 1.54
C SER A 888 -4.37 23.63 1.82
N ASP A 889 -5.17 22.65 2.25
CA ASP A 889 -4.73 21.29 2.50
C ASP A 889 -4.76 20.41 1.25
N LEU A 890 -5.36 20.84 0.15
CA LEU A 890 -5.25 20.11 -1.12
C LEU A 890 -3.78 20.06 -1.54
N ARG A 891 -3.31 18.87 -1.94
CA ARG A 891 -1.93 18.71 -2.41
C ARG A 891 -1.74 19.44 -3.74
N GLU A 892 -0.70 20.25 -3.84
CA GLU A 892 -0.33 20.94 -5.09
C GLU A 892 -1.51 21.79 -5.64
N SER A 893 -2.24 22.47 -4.73
CA SER A 893 -3.65 22.89 -4.83
C SER A 893 -4.03 24.03 -5.77
N GLY A 894 -3.10 24.87 -6.21
CA GLY A 894 -3.46 26.18 -6.79
C GLY A 894 -4.40 26.10 -8.00
N ALA A 895 -4.17 25.15 -8.90
CA ALA A 895 -5.00 24.98 -10.10
C ALA A 895 -6.26 24.14 -9.86
N ILE A 896 -6.16 23.07 -9.05
CA ILE A 896 -7.31 22.24 -8.68
C ILE A 896 -8.39 23.10 -8.03
N GLU A 897 -7.98 23.97 -7.10
CA GLU A 897 -8.90 24.87 -6.42
C GLU A 897 -9.61 25.80 -7.41
N GLN A 898 -8.93 26.28 -8.45
CA GLN A 898 -9.51 27.20 -9.43
C GLN A 898 -10.47 26.49 -10.38
N ASP A 899 -10.05 25.34 -10.92
CA ASP A 899 -10.77 24.64 -11.99
C ASP A 899 -12.01 23.89 -11.50
N ALA A 900 -11.96 23.33 -10.27
CA ALA A 900 -13.08 22.60 -9.70
C ALA A 900 -14.30 23.51 -9.47
N ASP A 901 -15.49 22.97 -9.70
CA ASP A 901 -16.75 23.65 -9.40
C ASP A 901 -17.22 23.34 -7.99
N ILE A 902 -17.05 22.08 -7.57
CA ILE A 902 -17.35 21.60 -6.22
C ILE A 902 -16.09 20.97 -5.62
N ILE A 903 -15.78 21.33 -4.38
CA ILE A 903 -14.75 20.66 -3.59
C ILE A 903 -15.38 20.25 -2.26
N ALA A 904 -15.46 18.94 -2.06
CA ALA A 904 -15.96 18.31 -0.85
C ALA A 904 -14.83 17.63 -0.09
N PHE A 905 -14.77 17.85 1.22
CA PHE A 905 -13.83 17.19 2.11
C PHE A 905 -14.54 16.19 3.00
N VAL A 906 -14.01 14.98 3.07
CA VAL A 906 -14.51 13.97 4.00
C VAL A 906 -13.73 14.08 5.31
N TYR A 907 -14.43 14.37 6.40
CA TYR A 907 -13.91 14.39 7.75
C TYR A 907 -14.69 13.40 8.61
N ARG A 908 -14.00 12.67 9.49
CA ARG A 908 -14.64 11.76 10.44
C ARG A 908 -14.10 12.09 11.81
N ASP A 909 -14.94 12.67 12.66
CA ASP A 909 -14.49 13.14 13.96
C ASP A 909 -14.02 11.97 14.84
N GLU A 910 -14.70 10.82 14.78
CA GLU A 910 -14.31 9.59 15.47
C GLU A 910 -12.88 9.08 15.17
N VAL A 911 -12.28 9.53 14.06
CA VAL A 911 -10.89 9.21 13.69
C VAL A 911 -9.89 10.01 14.51
N TYR A 912 -10.25 11.25 14.86
CA TYR A 912 -9.36 12.20 15.51
C TYR A 912 -9.69 12.42 16.99
N ASN A 913 -10.96 12.32 17.36
CA ASN A 913 -11.53 12.53 18.69
C ASN A 913 -12.38 11.30 19.12
N PRO A 914 -11.76 10.16 19.43
CA PRO A 914 -12.45 8.90 19.73
C PRO A 914 -13.18 8.89 21.08
N ASP A 915 -12.85 9.82 21.98
CA ASP A 915 -13.44 9.91 23.32
C ASP A 915 -14.79 10.65 23.34
N ASN A 916 -15.23 11.22 22.21
CA ASN A 916 -16.54 11.86 22.08
C ASN A 916 -17.60 10.81 21.66
N PRO A 917 -18.50 10.38 22.57
CA PRO A 917 -19.50 9.36 22.25
C PRO A 917 -20.54 9.85 21.25
N ASP A 918 -20.79 11.17 21.20
CA ASP A 918 -21.86 11.78 20.41
C ASP A 918 -21.57 11.73 18.90
N ASN A 919 -20.31 11.53 18.50
CA ASN A 919 -19.85 11.56 17.10
C ASN A 919 -19.41 10.18 16.55
N GLN A 920 -19.71 9.07 17.25
CA GLN A 920 -19.34 7.73 16.78
C GLN A 920 -20.15 7.29 15.56
N GLY A 921 -19.46 6.89 14.49
CA GLY A 921 -20.08 6.57 13.21
C GLY A 921 -20.58 7.79 12.43
N LEU A 922 -20.30 9.01 12.88
CA LEU A 922 -20.63 10.26 12.19
C LEU A 922 -19.50 10.63 11.21
N ALA A 923 -19.85 10.86 9.96
CA ALA A 923 -18.97 11.43 8.94
C ALA A 923 -19.50 12.81 8.53
N GLU A 924 -18.59 13.79 8.49
CA GLU A 924 -18.85 15.12 7.98
C GLU A 924 -18.36 15.20 6.53
N VAL A 925 -19.23 15.60 5.61
CA VAL A 925 -18.87 15.99 4.26
C VAL A 925 -18.90 17.51 4.21
N ILE A 926 -17.72 18.12 4.26
CA ILE A 926 -17.54 19.57 4.29
C ILE A 926 -17.44 20.06 2.84
N ILE A 927 -18.46 20.77 2.36
CA ILE A 927 -18.43 21.44 1.06
C ILE A 927 -17.64 22.74 1.24
N GLY A 928 -16.34 22.68 0.96
CA GLY A 928 -15.46 23.82 1.12
C GLY A 928 -15.54 24.81 -0.05
N LYS A 929 -15.97 24.35 -1.23
CA LYS A 929 -16.22 25.19 -2.41
C LYS A 929 -17.41 24.65 -3.18
N GLN A 930 -18.27 25.55 -3.60
CA GLN A 930 -19.40 25.30 -4.48
C GLN A 930 -19.63 26.58 -5.30
N ARG A 931 -19.63 26.47 -6.63
CA ARG A 931 -19.81 27.64 -7.52
C ARG A 931 -21.27 28.07 -7.63
N ASN A 932 -22.21 27.12 -7.57
CA ASN A 932 -23.61 27.31 -7.94
C ASN A 932 -24.58 27.21 -6.74
N GLY A 933 -24.07 27.27 -5.51
CA GLY A 933 -24.85 27.00 -4.30
C GLY A 933 -24.08 27.32 -3.01
N PRO A 934 -24.71 27.08 -1.84
CA PRO A 934 -24.09 27.38 -0.55
C PRO A 934 -22.95 26.41 -0.21
N ILE A 935 -21.98 26.91 0.57
CA ILE A 935 -21.00 26.08 1.29
C ILE A 935 -21.57 25.66 2.64
N GLY A 936 -21.06 24.57 3.21
CA GLY A 936 -21.54 24.07 4.50
C GLY A 936 -21.04 22.66 4.80
N THR A 937 -21.55 22.07 5.87
CA THR A 937 -21.17 20.72 6.30
C THR A 937 -22.41 19.84 6.36
N VAL A 938 -22.36 18.72 5.65
CA VAL A 938 -23.37 17.67 5.68
C VAL A 938 -22.93 16.59 6.64
N HIS A 939 -23.84 16.12 7.48
CA HIS A 939 -23.57 15.03 8.43
C HIS A 939 -24.18 13.73 7.90
N MET A 940 -23.41 12.65 7.94
CA MET A 940 -23.79 11.35 7.41
C MET A 940 -23.45 10.25 8.41
N ALA A 941 -24.21 9.16 8.39
CA ALA A 941 -23.87 7.95 9.10
C ALA A 941 -22.91 7.09 8.27
N PHE A 942 -21.76 6.72 8.83
CA PHE A 942 -20.85 5.76 8.25
C PHE A 942 -21.02 4.37 8.88
N ILE A 943 -21.54 3.43 8.09
CA ILE A 943 -21.72 2.03 8.46
C ILE A 943 -20.57 1.21 7.88
N GLY A 944 -19.44 1.18 8.61
CA GLY A 944 -18.23 0.51 8.15
C GLY A 944 -18.35 -0.99 7.82
N LYS A 945 -19.37 -1.70 8.34
CA LYS A 945 -19.63 -3.13 8.06
C LYS A 945 -19.97 -3.39 6.58
N TYR A 946 -20.69 -2.47 5.96
CA TYR A 946 -21.15 -2.58 4.57
C TYR A 946 -20.36 -1.65 3.66
N THR A 947 -19.31 -1.00 4.18
CA THR A 947 -18.60 0.09 3.49
C THR A 947 -19.56 1.14 2.93
N ARG A 948 -20.58 1.49 3.73
CA ARG A 948 -21.72 2.29 3.28
C ARG A 948 -21.87 3.56 4.10
N PHE A 949 -22.07 4.68 3.42
CA PHE A 949 -22.56 5.93 3.98
C PHE A 949 -24.09 5.96 3.82
N GLU A 950 -24.81 6.49 4.81
CA GLU A 950 -26.27 6.67 4.80
C GLU A 950 -26.64 8.03 5.39
N ASP A 951 -27.80 8.57 5.00
CA ASP A 951 -28.37 9.79 5.59
C ASP A 951 -28.74 9.56 7.07
N LEU A 952 -28.65 10.61 7.88
CA LEU A 952 -29.08 10.58 9.28
C LEU A 952 -30.62 10.67 9.37
N ALA A 953 -31.20 10.08 10.42
CA ALA A 953 -32.64 10.18 10.63
C ALA A 953 -33.04 11.64 10.97
N PRO A 954 -34.13 12.18 10.36
CA PRO A 954 -34.54 13.59 10.52
C PRO A 954 -34.73 14.06 11.97
N ASP A 955 -35.14 13.16 12.88
CA ASP A 955 -35.43 13.50 14.28
C ASP A 955 -34.19 13.81 15.13
N THR A 956 -32.98 13.52 14.63
CA THR A 956 -31.71 13.74 15.37
C THR A 956 -31.13 15.15 15.18
N TYR A 957 -31.59 15.88 14.15
CA TYR A 957 -31.07 17.22 13.80
C TYR A 957 -31.49 18.29 14.81
N GLY A 958 -32.67 18.15 15.45
CA GLY A 958 -33.28 19.23 16.25
C GLY A 958 -32.86 19.29 17.73
N GLU A 959 -32.37 18.20 18.32
CA GLU A 959 -32.11 18.15 19.77
C GLU A 959 -30.62 18.30 20.17
N ALA A 960 -29.66 18.03 19.27
CA ALA A 960 -28.23 17.99 19.63
C ALA A 960 -27.39 19.18 19.13
N PHE A 961 -27.79 19.85 18.04
CA PHE A 961 -26.99 20.90 17.40
C PHE A 961 -27.87 22.07 16.97
N GLY A 962 -28.27 22.90 17.94
CA GLY A 962 -28.98 24.16 17.67
C GLY A 962 -28.13 25.16 16.89
N GLU A 963 -28.82 25.93 16.03
CA GLU A 963 -28.39 26.99 15.10
C GLU A 963 -26.98 27.59 15.24
#